data_AF-A0ABD3PNV9-F1
#
_entry.id   AF-A0ABD3PNV9-F1
#
_cell.length_a   1.000
_cell.length_b   1.000
_cell.length_c   1.000
_cell.angle_alpha   90.00
_cell.angle_beta   90.00
_cell.angle_gamma   90.00
#
_symmetry.space_group_name_H-M   'P 1'
#
loop_
_entity.id
_entity.type
_entity.pdbx_description
1 polymer ?
#
loop_
_entity_poly.entity_id
_entity_poly.type
_entity_poly.pdbx_seq_one_letter_code
_entity_poly.pdbx_strand_id
1 'polypeptide(L)'
;MSEKLSVRRVDGPMLPQLHPFATPSPSPDIPRGTTSLVPMITPPLSQASSSSLLPDKEQFLLVPNPRNIVVRSMHHGRRVCVLVPEQEDVVIHAVSLVWLPRAAASNADDSEIEEDSVDEPMESSGEWVILAGCNDGSIQEWAVPSLLLSHSEYCLSLSMAETSIESGRKPRRIFQLDCFPGESDEDAKLTNLTILHLASPESRNEEVSNLMTKSRGGSLFFALVRGTTTETNEVSASWLVRCHIPQFARTRKETSSLRACFIVSVKTVPTTISNEKLFKLQSRHICVKQGDCVFGVLAAYRPSESAINAGTGGVESINANLNTGDVFVVICASDVVCVYHESAHSDTDAHFLDGVDEEFIPLVHFAPTKSDSSTVSSVSISPDVKDLVLGRSSGRIDLLDNLFDNIIEYLVKLKRKRLEKEKGDSSWSMEAVQHPQTSTVWRTLHWHTHPVAAVAFLTSSANRAYSSGSTKSLISGGEESVLATWQLDRNFHRPSHFLARVSQGGIIHTACCEHSGKIIISCADNSIHCYSGSNYDRQWVEQGLASIPLHEEDASSVNRGKPNGPIIMLKDPITNLLMLSNLPGAPGMIHWFDPNSASVVGVLEAAPYNRVSRRDRTKDPHIPVPAVTHMAMGKHGKDLVTVDKVWTENLSVGSSSNLVAPKGSIIPMNVCTSIKFWMYAETSKNSKSELSRSKRNSGDTPMNYVLVSSMAAPHGRDGTVCALDVAPDGNTACTLSQEENAFRIWVKNTDSSDVAFLWKCLYKVKTPSGFSNMLSNEAPPTAGQRLVSFSSDGSVLAVCYGPNVTLWDHSNATLLTSLGTDSTPTRNQTNEDIQEVHFMNKTDDTILLKTTSQISARSPFGGGSNRCYLGNDEWKFHADFLGDSAGTVSAVLPLPGFGGNMSSGGFFAVCITANNGAKSVISVVNREKGEVLCLGEAKKSPVQWNVHDEVQSLCTSLSSVSSLQMFAITKDCCMLSLNMEADGHIDNALPHVMKTSVHIESRSTAPLLKFAQDDNQPPLKRRKISIAINQRSEISKDYSPFEFPALSGKFTTAFISKHLAKSRNSSQ
;
A
#
# COMPACT_ATOMS: atom_id res chain seq x y z
N MET A 1 7.56 -9.13 34.57
CA MET A 1 8.20 -8.60 33.36
C MET A 1 7.52 -9.28 32.19
N SER A 2 6.82 -8.52 31.36
CA SER A 2 6.10 -9.05 30.20
C SER A 2 6.96 -8.80 28.98
N GLU A 3 7.64 -9.84 28.49
CA GLU A 3 8.36 -9.75 27.22
C GLU A 3 7.36 -9.43 26.10
N LYS A 4 7.66 -8.38 25.33
CA LYS A 4 6.73 -7.81 24.35
C LYS A 4 7.18 -8.19 22.95
N LEU A 5 6.63 -9.30 22.43
CA LEU A 5 6.65 -9.55 20.99
C LEU A 5 5.62 -8.64 20.34
N SER A 6 6.03 -7.87 19.34
CA SER A 6 5.12 -7.01 18.58
C SER A 6 5.28 -7.23 17.08
N VAL A 7 4.15 -7.31 16.38
CA VAL A 7 4.07 -7.18 14.92
C VAL A 7 3.49 -5.82 14.64
N ARG A 8 4.18 -5.01 13.86
CA ARG A 8 3.73 -3.68 13.47
C ARG A 8 3.78 -3.52 11.96
N ARG A 9 2.72 -3.01 11.36
CA ARG A 9 2.72 -2.65 9.94
C ARG A 9 3.46 -1.32 9.76
N VAL A 10 4.41 -1.30 8.82
CA VAL A 10 5.31 -0.16 8.55
C VAL A 10 5.09 0.42 7.16
N ASP A 11 4.09 -0.08 6.43
CA ASP A 11 3.75 0.50 5.14
C ASP A 11 3.51 2.00 5.28
N GLY A 12 4.20 2.77 4.44
CA GLY A 12 4.14 4.22 4.32
C GLY A 12 2.77 4.78 3.99
N PRO A 13 2.66 6.00 3.44
CA PRO A 13 1.37 6.46 2.93
C PRO A 13 0.95 5.43 1.89
N MET A 14 0.05 4.54 2.27
CA MET A 14 -0.79 3.83 1.35
C MET A 14 -1.83 4.87 1.01
N LEU A 15 -1.64 5.55 -0.13
CA LEU A 15 -2.81 5.96 -0.87
C LEU A 15 -3.74 4.74 -0.82
N PRO A 16 -4.99 4.92 -0.33
CA PRO A 16 -5.94 3.82 -0.30
C PRO A 16 -5.92 3.20 -1.70
N GLN A 17 -6.19 1.89 -1.80
CA GLN A 17 -6.26 1.18 -3.07
C GLN A 17 -7.31 1.85 -3.97
N LEU A 18 -6.95 2.98 -4.57
CA LEU A 18 -7.79 3.93 -5.30
C LEU A 18 -7.97 3.46 -6.73
N HIS A 19 -7.54 2.24 -7.04
CA HIS A 19 -7.76 1.64 -8.33
C HIS A 19 -9.26 1.32 -8.43
N PRO A 20 -10.04 2.09 -9.21
CA PRO A 20 -11.50 1.91 -9.29
C PRO A 20 -11.88 0.61 -10.01
N PHE A 21 -10.91 -0.08 -10.61
CA PHE A 21 -11.17 -1.16 -11.55
C PHE A 21 -10.54 -2.51 -11.12
N ALA A 22 -9.90 -2.59 -9.93
CA ALA A 22 -9.19 -3.79 -9.52
C ALA A 22 -10.19 -4.93 -9.31
N THR A 23 -9.92 -6.05 -9.97
CA THR A 23 -10.80 -7.21 -10.06
C THR A 23 -11.22 -7.78 -8.70
N PRO A 24 -12.39 -8.46 -8.65
CA PRO A 24 -13.06 -8.82 -7.41
C PRO A 24 -12.16 -9.65 -6.49
N SER A 25 -12.03 -9.17 -5.25
CA SER A 25 -11.70 -10.02 -4.11
C SER A 25 -12.69 -11.20 -4.08
N PRO A 26 -12.25 -12.43 -3.76
CA PRO A 26 -13.15 -13.56 -3.57
C PRO A 26 -14.12 -13.40 -2.38
N SER A 27 -14.03 -12.31 -1.60
CA SER A 27 -15.02 -11.96 -0.58
C SER A 27 -16.26 -11.28 -1.23
N PRO A 28 -17.45 -11.89 -1.17
CA PRO A 28 -18.64 -11.42 -1.88
C PRO A 28 -19.27 -10.10 -1.37
N ASP A 29 -18.82 -9.55 -0.23
CA ASP A 29 -19.68 -8.63 0.52
C ASP A 29 -19.54 -7.12 0.16
N ILE A 30 -18.46 -6.67 -0.48
CA ILE A 30 -18.29 -5.25 -0.83
C ILE A 30 -17.61 -5.09 -2.21
N PRO A 31 -18.30 -4.52 -3.22
CA PRO A 31 -17.69 -4.17 -4.51
C PRO A 31 -16.57 -3.14 -4.30
N ARG A 32 -15.34 -3.48 -4.70
CA ARG A 32 -14.22 -2.52 -4.79
C ARG A 32 -14.59 -1.45 -5.82
N GLY A 33 -14.50 -0.18 -5.43
CA GLY A 33 -15.09 0.96 -6.15
C GLY A 33 -16.10 1.76 -5.32
N THR A 34 -16.51 1.26 -4.16
CA THR A 34 -17.54 1.90 -3.30
C THR A 34 -17.00 2.78 -2.16
N THR A 35 -15.68 2.93 -2.01
CA THR A 35 -15.09 3.69 -0.90
C THR A 35 -14.61 5.07 -1.34
N SER A 36 -15.13 6.13 -0.72
CA SER A 36 -14.69 7.53 -0.92
C SER A 36 -13.44 7.87 -0.11
N LEU A 37 -12.36 7.11 -0.30
CA LEU A 37 -11.08 7.37 0.35
C LEU A 37 -10.19 8.17 -0.60
N VAL A 38 -10.55 9.42 -0.86
CA VAL A 38 -9.75 10.31 -1.70
C VAL A 38 -8.95 11.29 -0.85
N PRO A 39 -7.71 11.64 -1.24
CA PRO A 39 -6.95 12.66 -0.53
C PRO A 39 -7.65 14.02 -0.55
N MET A 40 -7.72 14.66 0.61
CA MET A 40 -8.41 15.95 0.80
C MET A 40 -7.50 16.98 1.44
N ILE A 41 -7.69 18.24 1.08
CA ILE A 41 -6.89 19.36 1.60
C ILE A 41 -7.75 20.12 2.61
N THR A 42 -7.21 20.34 3.82
CA THR A 42 -7.88 21.19 4.81
C THR A 42 -7.79 22.66 4.40
N PRO A 43 -8.78 23.48 4.76
CA PRO A 43 -8.68 24.93 4.64
C PRO A 43 -7.49 25.48 5.44
N PRO A 44 -6.98 26.67 5.08
CA PRO A 44 -5.90 27.31 5.82
C PRO A 44 -6.34 27.70 7.23
N LEU A 45 -5.58 27.28 8.23
CA LEU A 45 -5.83 27.62 9.62
C LEU A 45 -5.20 28.98 9.93
N SER A 46 -6.01 29.95 10.37
CA SER A 46 -5.54 31.20 10.94
C SER A 46 -5.01 30.95 12.35
N GLN A 47 -3.73 31.27 12.60
CA GLN A 47 -3.26 31.40 13.97
C GLN A 47 -3.85 32.70 14.54
N ALA A 48 -4.60 32.61 15.64
CA ALA A 48 -5.18 33.76 16.32
C ALA A 48 -4.14 34.69 17.01
N SER A 49 -2.84 34.52 16.73
CA SER A 49 -1.78 35.36 17.29
C SER A 49 -1.44 36.51 16.35
N SER A 50 -1.73 37.73 16.79
CA SER A 50 -1.55 39.02 16.12
C SER A 50 -0.10 39.44 15.79
N SER A 51 0.88 38.53 15.77
CA SER A 51 2.26 38.87 15.41
C SER A 51 2.45 38.88 13.89
N SER A 52 2.53 40.08 13.32
CA SER A 52 2.53 40.41 11.89
C SER A 52 3.80 40.02 11.09
N LEU A 53 4.55 39.00 11.51
CA LEU A 53 5.82 38.60 10.86
C LEU A 53 5.94 37.06 10.70
N LEU A 54 5.01 36.47 9.93
CA LEU A 54 5.00 35.12 9.32
C LEU A 54 5.10 33.88 10.26
N PRO A 55 4.29 32.83 10.03
CA PRO A 55 4.47 31.96 8.86
C PRO A 55 3.16 31.67 8.09
N ASP A 56 3.29 31.11 6.89
CA ASP A 56 2.18 30.66 6.04
C ASP A 56 1.10 29.93 6.87
N LYS A 57 -0.19 30.28 6.65
CA LYS A 57 -1.32 29.57 7.29
C LYS A 57 -1.12 28.06 7.14
N GLU A 58 -1.14 27.34 8.26
CA GLU A 58 -0.93 25.89 8.23
C GLU A 58 -2.09 25.22 7.49
N GLN A 59 -1.74 24.29 6.60
CA GLN A 59 -2.68 23.49 5.83
C GLN A 59 -2.22 22.04 5.86
N PHE A 60 -3.18 21.13 5.89
CA PHE A 60 -2.92 19.71 5.95
C PHE A 60 -3.51 18.98 4.74
N LEU A 61 -2.80 17.97 4.28
CA LEU A 61 -3.28 16.95 3.36
C LEU A 61 -3.70 15.73 4.16
N LEU A 62 -4.96 15.34 4.05
CA LEU A 62 -5.52 14.14 4.62
C LEU A 62 -5.42 13.02 3.59
N VAL A 63 -4.72 11.94 3.94
CA VAL A 63 -4.56 10.76 3.10
C VAL A 63 -5.27 9.60 3.80
N PRO A 64 -6.57 9.40 3.51
CA PRO A 64 -7.36 8.39 4.21
C PRO A 64 -7.01 6.98 3.73
N ASN A 65 -7.11 5.98 4.60
CA ASN A 65 -6.90 4.57 4.32
C ASN A 65 -7.99 3.78 5.07
N PRO A 66 -8.37 2.56 4.65
CA PRO A 66 -9.32 1.74 5.40
C PRO A 66 -9.04 1.61 6.91
N ARG A 67 -7.80 1.73 7.37
CA ARG A 67 -7.47 1.61 8.80
C ARG A 67 -7.24 2.92 9.53
N ASN A 68 -6.87 3.99 8.84
CA ASN A 68 -6.45 5.24 9.47
C ASN A 68 -6.42 6.39 8.46
N ILE A 69 -6.24 7.63 8.94
CA ILE A 69 -6.04 8.81 8.09
C ILE A 69 -4.66 9.38 8.40
N VAL A 70 -3.77 9.36 7.40
CA VAL A 70 -2.43 9.97 7.54
C VAL A 70 -2.54 11.47 7.26
N VAL A 71 -2.17 12.28 8.25
CA VAL A 71 -2.17 13.74 8.14
C VAL A 71 -0.76 14.19 7.75
N ARG A 72 -0.66 14.94 6.64
CA ARG A 72 0.60 15.48 6.13
C ARG A 72 0.54 17.00 6.06
N SER A 73 1.67 17.66 6.24
CA SER A 73 1.76 19.09 5.99
C SER A 73 1.70 19.37 4.50
N MET A 74 0.86 20.31 4.10
CA MET A 74 0.73 20.74 2.71
C MET A 74 1.98 21.50 2.22
N HIS A 75 2.80 22.01 3.14
CA HIS A 75 3.99 22.79 2.79
C HIS A 75 5.19 21.92 2.45
N HIS A 76 5.37 20.79 3.13
CA HIS A 76 6.56 19.96 2.98
C HIS A 76 6.28 18.47 2.77
N GLY A 77 5.02 18.03 2.69
CA GLY A 77 4.64 16.63 2.48
C GLY A 77 4.87 15.71 3.68
N ARG A 78 5.76 16.06 4.62
CA ARG A 78 6.03 15.24 5.81
C ARG A 78 4.78 14.97 6.64
N ARG A 79 4.74 13.76 7.19
CA ARG A 79 3.73 13.26 8.11
C ARG A 79 3.73 14.09 9.41
N VAL A 80 2.55 14.51 9.83
CA VAL A 80 2.29 15.27 11.07
C VAL A 80 1.78 14.32 12.15
N CYS A 81 0.73 13.56 11.85
CA CYS A 81 0.18 12.55 12.74
C CYS A 81 -0.64 11.50 11.95
N VAL A 82 -1.20 10.52 12.65
CA VAL A 82 -2.17 9.57 12.10
C VAL A 82 -3.41 9.58 12.96
N LEU A 83 -4.57 9.63 12.32
CA LEU A 83 -5.87 9.52 12.97
C LEU A 83 -6.30 8.06 12.87
N VAL A 84 -6.58 7.44 14.01
CA VAL A 84 -6.98 6.01 14.05
C VAL A 84 -8.38 5.91 14.62
N PRO A 85 -9.21 5.00 14.08
CA PRO A 85 -10.50 4.71 14.67
C PRO A 85 -10.39 4.31 16.15
N GLU A 86 -11.47 4.49 16.90
CA GLU A 86 -11.49 4.14 18.34
C GLU A 86 -11.22 2.65 18.56
N GLN A 87 -11.86 1.79 17.77
CA GLN A 87 -11.74 0.34 17.81
C GLN A 87 -10.88 -0.18 16.64
N GLU A 88 -10.13 -1.25 16.85
CA GLU A 88 -9.19 -1.79 15.83
C GLU A 88 -9.88 -2.47 14.64
N ASP A 89 -11.09 -3.01 14.84
CA ASP A 89 -11.87 -3.72 13.80
C ASP A 89 -12.68 -2.77 12.90
N VAL A 90 -12.69 -1.47 13.21
CA VAL A 90 -13.46 -0.48 12.46
C VAL A 90 -12.69 -0.05 11.22
N VAL A 91 -13.35 -0.15 10.07
CA VAL A 91 -12.80 0.17 8.75
C VAL A 91 -13.41 1.47 8.24
N ILE A 92 -12.56 2.43 7.88
CA ILE A 92 -12.95 3.70 7.28
C ILE A 92 -13.28 3.48 5.79
N HIS A 93 -14.46 3.92 5.36
CA HIS A 93 -14.91 3.78 3.97
C HIS A 93 -15.03 5.13 3.25
N ALA A 94 -15.28 6.21 3.98
CA ALA A 94 -15.41 7.55 3.42
C ALA A 94 -14.87 8.60 4.38
N VAL A 95 -14.30 9.68 3.85
CA VAL A 95 -13.88 10.83 4.65
C VAL A 95 -14.42 12.12 4.03
N SER A 96 -14.89 13.04 4.86
CA SER A 96 -15.31 14.39 4.43
C SER A 96 -14.82 15.45 5.41
N LEU A 97 -14.78 16.71 4.95
CA LEU A 97 -14.47 17.88 5.77
C LEU A 97 -15.75 18.67 6.00
N VAL A 98 -15.98 19.08 7.25
CA VAL A 98 -17.17 19.84 7.67
C VAL A 98 -16.75 20.98 8.59
N TRP A 99 -17.41 22.13 8.50
CA TRP A 99 -17.25 23.31 9.32
C TRP A 99 -18.33 23.32 10.37
N LEU A 100 -17.96 23.20 11.66
CA LEU A 100 -18.91 23.24 12.76
C LEU A 100 -18.92 24.64 13.40
N PRO A 101 -20.07 25.29 13.54
CA PRO A 101 -20.17 26.50 14.35
C PRO A 101 -20.02 26.14 15.84
N ARG A 102 -19.49 27.08 16.63
CA ARG A 102 -19.44 26.96 18.09
C ARG A 102 -20.80 27.30 18.67
N ALA A 103 -21.24 26.49 19.64
CA ALA A 103 -22.42 26.82 20.43
C ALA A 103 -22.17 28.15 21.16
N ALA A 104 -23.12 29.09 21.05
CA ALA A 104 -23.11 30.28 21.88
C ALA A 104 -23.09 29.83 23.35
N ALA A 105 -22.16 30.36 24.15
CA ALA A 105 -22.17 30.10 25.58
C ALA A 105 -23.51 30.63 26.10
N SER A 106 -24.40 29.74 26.51
CA SER A 106 -25.63 30.16 27.20
C SER A 106 -25.18 30.93 28.43
N ASN A 107 -25.52 32.21 28.52
CA ASN A 107 -25.36 33.05 29.71
C ASN A 107 -26.29 32.53 30.82
N ALA A 108 -26.02 31.32 31.30
CA ALA A 108 -26.71 30.70 32.41
C ALA A 108 -25.92 31.00 33.69
N ASP A 109 -25.85 32.28 34.03
CA ASP A 109 -25.71 32.76 35.40
C ASP A 109 -26.15 34.24 35.40
N ASP A 110 -27.46 34.45 35.59
CA ASP A 110 -28.07 35.74 35.92
C ASP A 110 -27.58 36.19 37.31
N SER A 111 -26.33 36.65 37.38
CA SER A 111 -25.87 37.50 38.49
C SER A 111 -25.62 38.90 37.94
N GLU A 112 -26.49 39.83 38.34
CA GLU A 112 -26.43 41.28 38.12
C GLU A 112 -24.98 41.80 38.18
N ILE A 113 -24.38 42.12 37.04
CA ILE A 113 -23.13 42.89 36.99
C ILE A 113 -23.32 44.01 35.95
N GLU A 114 -23.02 45.21 36.43
CA GLU A 114 -23.29 46.52 35.84
C GLU A 114 -22.75 46.71 34.41
N GLU A 115 -23.57 47.42 33.63
CA GLU A 115 -23.29 47.94 32.30
C GLU A 115 -22.04 48.83 32.31
N ASP A 116 -20.94 48.37 31.70
CA ASP A 116 -19.92 49.21 31.03
C ASP A 116 -18.79 48.34 30.47
N SER A 117 -19.03 47.62 29.37
CA SER A 117 -17.94 47.09 28.54
C SER A 117 -18.34 47.12 27.07
N VAL A 118 -17.54 47.85 26.29
CA VAL A 118 -17.64 48.07 24.84
C VAL A 118 -17.91 46.74 24.11
N ASP A 119 -18.98 46.72 23.30
CA ASP A 119 -19.36 45.62 22.40
C ASP A 119 -18.23 45.33 21.38
N GLU A 120 -17.25 44.52 21.75
CA GLU A 120 -16.41 43.83 20.78
C GLU A 120 -17.32 42.78 20.10
N PRO A 121 -17.50 42.83 18.76
CA PRO A 121 -18.36 41.87 18.06
C PRO A 121 -17.83 40.47 18.33
N MET A 122 -18.65 39.61 18.94
CA MET A 122 -18.33 38.20 19.10
C MET A 122 -18.07 37.60 17.71
N GLU A 123 -16.81 37.46 17.35
CA GLU A 123 -16.40 36.74 16.14
C GLU A 123 -17.04 35.36 16.18
N SER A 124 -17.81 35.02 15.15
CA SER A 124 -18.44 33.71 14.99
C SER A 124 -17.36 32.65 14.83
N SER A 125 -16.79 32.19 15.94
CA SER A 125 -15.75 31.18 15.95
C SER A 125 -16.39 29.82 15.65
N GLY A 126 -16.14 29.25 14.49
CA GLY A 126 -16.37 27.83 14.22
C GLY A 126 -15.04 27.09 14.12
N GLU A 127 -15.08 25.81 13.75
CA GLU A 127 -13.88 25.04 13.44
C GLU A 127 -14.14 24.00 12.36
N TRP A 128 -13.11 23.71 11.56
CA TRP A 128 -13.14 22.56 10.65
C TRP A 128 -12.95 21.25 11.41
N VAL A 129 -13.73 20.24 11.05
CA VAL A 129 -13.63 18.87 11.53
C VAL A 129 -13.52 17.89 10.36
N ILE A 130 -12.86 16.78 10.64
CA ILE A 130 -12.71 15.63 9.76
C ILE A 130 -13.73 14.60 10.20
N LEU A 131 -14.53 14.11 9.26
CA LEU A 131 -15.48 13.03 9.48
C LEU A 131 -15.03 11.79 8.74
N ALA A 132 -15.01 10.64 9.43
CA ALA A 132 -14.78 9.34 8.83
C ALA A 132 -16.02 8.46 8.99
N GLY A 133 -16.62 8.06 7.88
CA GLY A 133 -17.72 7.10 7.84
C GLY A 133 -17.18 5.68 7.77
N CYS A 134 -17.69 4.81 8.62
CA CYS A 134 -17.12 3.49 8.87
C CYS A 134 -18.03 2.32 8.46
N ASN A 135 -17.49 1.10 8.47
CA ASN A 135 -18.17 -0.14 8.10
C ASN A 135 -19.27 -0.59 9.09
N ASP A 136 -19.20 -0.10 10.33
CA ASP A 136 -20.14 -0.36 11.42
C ASP A 136 -21.25 0.70 11.54
N GLY A 137 -21.30 1.64 10.59
CA GLY A 137 -22.28 2.72 10.57
C GLY A 137 -21.91 3.88 11.51
N SER A 138 -20.74 3.83 12.15
CA SER A 138 -20.23 4.92 12.96
C SER A 138 -19.64 6.04 12.10
N ILE A 139 -19.80 7.27 12.58
CA ILE A 139 -19.12 8.47 12.07
C ILE A 139 -18.18 8.97 13.15
N GLN A 140 -16.89 9.01 12.82
CA GLN A 140 -15.85 9.42 13.75
C GLN A 140 -15.34 10.81 13.40
N GLU A 141 -15.23 11.67 14.40
CA GLU A 141 -14.92 13.09 14.23
C GLU A 141 -13.56 13.46 14.84
N TRP A 142 -12.73 14.19 14.12
CA TRP A 142 -11.51 14.83 14.63
C TRP A 142 -11.51 16.33 14.34
N ALA A 143 -11.11 17.15 15.31
CA ALA A 143 -10.97 18.59 15.11
C ALA A 143 -9.69 18.91 14.33
N VAL A 144 -9.80 19.67 13.23
CA VAL A 144 -8.63 20.13 12.46
C VAL A 144 -7.71 21.03 13.31
N PRO A 145 -8.21 21.94 14.17
CA PRO A 145 -7.33 22.72 15.07
C PRO A 145 -6.51 21.86 16.03
N SER A 146 -6.98 20.66 16.39
CA SER A 146 -6.20 19.76 17.24
C SER A 146 -4.90 19.29 16.58
N LEU A 147 -4.83 19.32 15.23
CA LEU A 147 -3.65 18.97 14.45
C LEU A 147 -2.49 19.95 14.63
N LEU A 148 -2.79 21.19 15.05
CA LEU A 148 -1.84 22.28 15.27
C LEU A 148 -0.99 22.13 16.54
N LEU A 149 -1.26 21.14 17.41
CA LEU A 149 -0.52 20.96 18.66
C LEU A 149 0.98 20.70 18.41
N SER A 150 1.65 21.85 18.45
CA SER A 150 3.05 22.29 18.40
C SER A 150 4.09 21.47 17.63
N HIS A 151 4.51 22.05 16.50
CA HIS A 151 5.80 21.77 15.87
C HIS A 151 6.98 21.87 16.87
N SER A 152 6.84 22.61 17.99
CA SER A 152 7.84 22.68 19.07
C SER A 152 7.91 21.42 19.93
N GLU A 153 6.79 20.80 20.30
CA GLU A 153 6.80 19.47 20.94
C GLU A 153 7.19 18.37 19.94
N TYR A 154 6.89 18.52 18.64
CA TYR A 154 7.36 17.63 17.58
C TYR A 154 8.89 17.64 17.46
N CYS A 155 9.53 18.82 17.45
CA CYS A 155 11.00 18.93 17.42
C CYS A 155 11.67 18.48 18.73
N LEU A 156 11.02 18.67 19.89
CA LEU A 156 11.54 18.20 21.18
C LEU A 156 11.34 16.69 21.39
N SER A 157 10.25 16.10 20.89
CA SER A 157 9.92 14.67 21.00
C SER A 157 10.73 13.77 20.05
N LEU A 158 11.27 14.29 18.95
CA LEU A 158 12.26 13.60 18.11
C LEU A 158 13.52 13.17 18.90
N SER A 159 13.77 13.75 20.08
CA SER A 159 14.89 13.38 20.96
C SER A 159 14.54 12.41 22.10
N MET A 160 13.25 12.22 22.44
CA MET A 160 12.85 11.56 23.70
C MET A 160 11.60 10.66 23.63
N ALA A 161 10.85 10.55 22.53
CA ALA A 161 9.70 9.63 22.46
C ALA A 161 9.34 9.18 21.03
N GLU A 162 10.04 8.17 20.51
CA GLU A 162 9.68 7.46 19.26
C GLU A 162 8.33 6.70 19.38
N THR A 163 7.80 6.50 20.58
CA THR A 163 6.58 5.71 20.82
C THR A 163 5.26 6.48 20.76
N SER A 164 5.26 7.82 20.85
CA SER A 164 4.02 8.59 21.01
C SER A 164 3.29 8.93 19.70
N ILE A 165 4.03 9.24 18.63
CA ILE A 165 3.50 9.61 17.30
C ILE A 165 2.73 8.44 16.65
N GLU A 166 3.04 7.22 17.07
CA GLU A 166 2.57 5.99 16.44
C GLU A 166 1.27 5.45 17.04
N SER A 167 0.94 5.86 18.27
CA SER A 167 -0.28 5.42 18.97
C SER A 167 -1.58 5.88 18.29
N GLY A 168 -1.49 6.82 17.35
CA GLY A 168 -2.61 7.34 16.58
C GLY A 168 -3.54 8.22 17.42
N ARG A 169 -4.00 9.34 16.85
CA ARG A 169 -4.96 10.21 17.52
C ARG A 169 -6.36 9.62 17.38
N LYS A 170 -6.97 9.32 18.52
CA LYS A 170 -8.34 8.81 18.63
C LYS A 170 -9.37 9.89 18.31
N PRO A 171 -10.58 9.53 17.85
CA PRO A 171 -11.63 10.49 17.55
C PRO A 171 -12.04 11.28 18.79
N ARG A 172 -12.46 12.52 18.56
CA ARG A 172 -13.04 13.40 19.58
C ARG A 172 -14.45 12.98 19.95
N ARG A 173 -15.28 12.71 18.93
CA ARG A 173 -16.66 12.26 19.05
C ARG A 173 -16.88 11.07 18.12
N ILE A 174 -17.78 10.18 18.52
CA ILE A 174 -18.21 9.05 17.71
C ILE A 174 -19.73 9.11 17.69
N PHE A 175 -20.28 9.10 16.49
CA PHE A 175 -21.70 9.10 16.27
C PHE A 175 -22.15 7.76 15.71
N GLN A 176 -23.20 7.17 16.28
CA GLN A 176 -23.84 6.02 15.64
C GLN A 176 -24.95 6.53 14.73
N LEU A 177 -24.93 6.14 13.46
CA LEU A 177 -26.00 6.52 12.55
C LEU A 177 -27.26 5.68 12.84
N ASP A 178 -28.34 6.34 13.22
CA ASP A 178 -29.66 5.70 13.40
C ASP A 178 -30.55 5.99 12.19
N CYS A 179 -30.92 4.92 11.50
CA CYS A 179 -31.67 4.94 10.25
C CYS A 179 -33.03 4.24 10.41
N PHE A 180 -34.11 5.01 10.42
CA PHE A 180 -35.50 4.55 10.37
C PHE A 180 -36.13 4.85 9.00
N PRO A 181 -36.45 3.85 8.16
CA PRO A 181 -37.08 4.05 6.87
C PRO A 181 -38.59 4.35 7.04
N GLY A 182 -38.90 5.56 7.53
CA GLY A 182 -40.27 6.05 7.75
C GLY A 182 -40.50 6.50 9.19
N GLU A 183 -41.32 7.53 9.41
CA GLU A 183 -41.65 8.04 10.76
C GLU A 183 -42.70 7.19 11.49
N SER A 184 -43.45 6.34 10.78
CA SER A 184 -44.54 5.54 11.31
C SER A 184 -44.23 4.05 11.51
N ASP A 185 -43.06 3.59 11.09
CA ASP A 185 -42.69 2.16 11.06
C ASP A 185 -41.39 1.92 11.86
N GLU A 186 -41.48 2.01 13.20
CA GLU A 186 -40.35 1.75 14.10
C GLU A 186 -39.79 0.32 13.96
N ASP A 187 -40.57 -0.61 13.39
CA ASP A 187 -40.20 -2.03 13.24
C ASP A 187 -39.19 -2.28 12.09
N ALA A 188 -39.03 -1.33 11.16
CA ALA A 188 -38.16 -1.46 9.99
C ALA A 188 -36.74 -0.89 10.18
N LYS A 189 -36.19 -0.89 11.41
CA LYS A 189 -34.83 -0.37 11.68
C LYS A 189 -33.77 -1.06 10.81
N LEU A 190 -32.93 -0.28 10.14
CA LEU A 190 -31.78 -0.84 9.41
C LEU A 190 -30.72 -1.33 10.40
N THR A 191 -30.28 -2.58 10.20
CA THR A 191 -29.16 -3.19 10.92
C THR A 191 -27.94 -3.34 10.00
N ASN A 192 -26.75 -3.44 10.59
CA ASN A 192 -25.48 -3.60 9.86
C ASN A 192 -25.25 -2.47 8.84
N LEU A 193 -25.37 -1.23 9.30
CA LEU A 193 -25.12 -0.07 8.46
C LEU A 193 -23.64 0.04 8.09
N THR A 194 -23.35 0.38 6.84
CA THR A 194 -22.01 0.68 6.33
C THR A 194 -22.09 2.00 5.56
N ILE A 195 -21.25 2.97 5.91
CA ILE A 195 -21.19 4.26 5.23
C ILE A 195 -20.25 4.15 4.04
N LEU A 196 -20.76 4.23 2.81
CA LEU A 196 -19.96 4.04 1.59
C LEU A 196 -19.33 5.35 1.10
N HIS A 197 -20.10 6.45 1.14
CA HIS A 197 -19.66 7.79 0.71
C HIS A 197 -20.11 8.84 1.70
N LEU A 198 -19.32 9.92 1.84
CA LEU A 198 -19.64 11.11 2.62
C LEU A 198 -19.34 12.35 1.78
N ALA A 199 -20.28 13.28 1.75
CA ALA A 199 -20.12 14.56 1.06
C ALA A 199 -20.72 15.70 1.87
N SER A 200 -19.94 16.75 2.10
CA SER A 200 -20.42 18.01 2.67
C SER A 200 -20.67 19.01 1.55
N PRO A 201 -21.83 19.70 1.53
CA PRO A 201 -22.11 20.76 0.55
C PRO A 201 -21.36 22.06 0.86
N GLU A 202 -20.67 22.14 1.98
CA GLU A 202 -20.08 23.38 2.45
C GLU A 202 -19.05 23.94 1.47
N SER A 203 -19.13 25.26 1.31
CA SER A 203 -18.12 25.97 0.56
C SER A 203 -16.81 25.94 1.34
N ARG A 204 -15.67 25.94 0.66
CA ARG A 204 -14.36 26.12 1.30
C ARG A 204 -14.18 27.52 1.89
N ASN A 205 -15.15 28.42 1.69
CA ASN A 205 -15.24 29.72 2.34
C ASN A 205 -16.03 29.62 3.65
N GLU A 206 -15.35 29.96 4.75
CA GLU A 206 -15.86 30.00 6.11
C GLU A 206 -17.12 30.87 6.26
N GLU A 207 -17.20 32.00 5.55
CA GLU A 207 -18.34 32.93 5.63
C GLU A 207 -19.64 32.28 5.13
N VAL A 208 -19.54 31.54 4.02
CA VAL A 208 -20.67 30.84 3.40
C VAL A 208 -21.06 29.62 4.24
N SER A 209 -20.09 28.92 4.83
CA SER A 209 -20.36 27.81 5.74
C SER A 209 -20.99 28.29 7.06
N ASN A 210 -20.55 29.44 7.58
CA ASN A 210 -21.20 30.11 8.70
C ASN A 210 -22.66 30.48 8.37
N LEU A 211 -22.93 30.91 7.15
CA LEU A 211 -24.29 31.25 6.70
C LEU A 211 -25.22 30.03 6.70
N MET A 212 -24.74 28.89 6.20
CA MET A 212 -25.53 27.65 6.21
C MET A 212 -25.79 27.14 7.63
N THR A 213 -24.81 27.24 8.52
CA THR A 213 -24.85 26.57 9.82
C THR A 213 -25.59 27.35 10.90
N LYS A 214 -25.60 28.69 10.84
CA LYS A 214 -26.34 29.55 11.81
C LYS A 214 -27.84 29.27 11.85
N SER A 215 -28.43 28.85 10.72
CA SER A 215 -29.88 28.61 10.64
C SER A 215 -30.32 27.25 11.19
N ARG A 216 -29.41 26.28 11.32
CA ARG A 216 -29.76 24.85 11.52
C ARG A 216 -29.24 24.23 12.81
N GLY A 217 -28.54 24.98 13.67
CA GLY A 217 -28.01 24.44 14.93
C GLY A 217 -26.87 23.42 14.77
N GLY A 218 -26.28 23.32 13.58
CA GLY A 218 -25.33 22.28 13.20
C GLY A 218 -24.94 22.35 11.73
N SER A 219 -24.21 21.33 11.26
CA SER A 219 -23.68 21.27 9.89
C SER A 219 -24.24 20.12 9.10
N LEU A 220 -24.56 20.39 7.84
CA LEU A 220 -25.22 19.45 6.95
C LEU A 220 -24.20 18.57 6.23
N PHE A 221 -24.46 17.27 6.16
CA PHE A 221 -23.74 16.37 5.27
C PHE A 221 -24.67 15.31 4.68
N PHE A 222 -24.23 14.73 3.57
CA PHE A 222 -24.91 13.64 2.89
C PHE A 222 -24.06 12.39 2.97
N ALA A 223 -24.72 11.24 3.15
CA ALA A 223 -24.06 9.94 3.16
C ALA A 223 -24.76 8.99 2.21
N LEU A 224 -23.99 8.17 1.49
CA LEU A 224 -24.52 6.97 0.85
C LEU A 224 -24.30 5.81 1.80
N VAL A 225 -25.38 5.24 2.31
CA VAL A 225 -25.33 4.15 3.29
C VAL A 225 -25.83 2.86 2.69
N ARG A 226 -25.27 1.73 3.11
CA ARG A 226 -25.77 0.38 2.85
C ARG A 226 -26.21 -0.24 4.16
N GLY A 227 -27.30 -0.99 4.16
CA GLY A 227 -27.82 -1.66 5.35
C GLY A 227 -28.70 -2.84 4.99
N THR A 228 -29.01 -3.64 6.01
CA THR A 228 -29.93 -4.78 5.93
C THR A 228 -31.23 -4.44 6.63
N THR A 229 -32.36 -4.78 6.00
CA THR A 229 -33.69 -4.64 6.61
C THR A 229 -34.01 -5.88 7.44
N THR A 230 -34.51 -5.68 8.66
CA THR A 230 -34.85 -6.72 9.64
C THR A 230 -35.82 -7.78 9.11
N GLU A 231 -36.73 -7.42 8.21
CA GLU A 231 -37.79 -8.33 7.73
C GLU A 231 -37.30 -9.45 6.81
N THR A 232 -36.20 -9.27 6.08
CA THR A 232 -35.79 -10.23 5.02
C THR A 232 -34.39 -10.79 5.16
N ASN A 233 -33.50 -10.22 6.00
CA ASN A 233 -32.09 -10.62 6.22
C ASN A 233 -31.20 -10.88 4.97
N GLU A 234 -31.75 -10.90 3.75
CA GLU A 234 -31.07 -11.36 2.54
C GLU A 234 -30.77 -10.22 1.54
N VAL A 235 -31.46 -9.08 1.61
CA VAL A 235 -31.28 -8.00 0.64
C VAL A 235 -30.66 -6.78 1.29
N SER A 236 -29.35 -6.60 1.10
CA SER A 236 -28.70 -5.33 1.38
C SER A 236 -29.24 -4.26 0.41
N ALA A 237 -29.73 -3.15 0.93
CA ALA A 237 -30.12 -2.00 0.11
C ALA A 237 -29.22 -0.80 0.42
N SER A 238 -29.23 0.19 -0.47
CA SER A 238 -28.46 1.41 -0.31
C SER A 238 -29.35 2.64 -0.41
N TRP A 239 -29.02 3.68 0.34
CA TRP A 239 -29.81 4.91 0.45
C TRP A 239 -28.90 6.12 0.51
N LEU A 240 -29.33 7.19 -0.13
CA LEU A 240 -28.82 8.53 0.15
C LEU A 240 -29.56 9.07 1.37
N VAL A 241 -28.80 9.45 2.38
CA VAL A 241 -29.32 10.03 3.62
C VAL A 241 -28.74 11.42 3.85
N ARG A 242 -29.56 12.29 4.44
CA ARG A 242 -29.22 13.63 4.91
C ARG A 242 -29.04 13.58 6.41
N CYS A 243 -27.96 14.17 6.92
CA CYS A 243 -27.63 14.14 8.34
C CYS A 243 -27.15 15.52 8.80
N HIS A 244 -27.42 15.85 10.07
CA HIS A 244 -26.99 17.09 10.70
C HIS A 244 -26.05 16.77 11.86
N ILE A 245 -24.84 17.30 11.82
CA ILE A 245 -23.91 17.19 12.94
C ILE A 245 -24.20 18.31 13.91
N PRO A 246 -24.45 17.99 15.19
CA PRO A 246 -24.72 19.00 16.18
C PRO A 246 -23.53 19.92 16.38
N GLN A 247 -23.84 21.17 16.73
CA GLN A 247 -22.88 22.18 17.15
C GLN A 247 -21.83 21.65 18.14
N PHE A 248 -20.69 22.33 18.14
CA PHE A 248 -19.62 22.03 19.08
C PHE A 248 -20.05 22.38 20.51
N ALA A 249 -20.20 21.36 21.36
CA ALA A 249 -20.34 21.48 22.81
C ALA A 249 -19.04 21.00 23.47
N ARG A 250 -18.46 21.81 24.38
CA ARG A 250 -17.17 21.50 25.05
C ARG A 250 -17.23 20.30 26.02
N THR A 251 -18.40 19.70 26.27
CA THR A 251 -18.62 18.74 27.35
C THR A 251 -18.75 17.29 26.87
N ARG A 252 -17.83 16.45 27.40
CA ARG A 252 -17.70 14.97 27.45
C ARG A 252 -17.72 14.13 26.15
N LYS A 253 -16.84 13.11 26.15
CA LYS A 253 -16.82 11.98 25.22
C LYS A 253 -18.08 11.14 25.44
N GLU A 254 -19.16 11.41 24.72
CA GLU A 254 -20.33 10.54 24.68
C GLU A 254 -20.57 10.09 23.23
N THR A 255 -20.79 8.79 23.07
CA THR A 255 -21.35 8.23 21.83
C THR A 255 -22.77 8.74 21.68
N SER A 256 -23.02 9.52 20.63
CA SER A 256 -24.35 10.09 20.37
C SER A 256 -24.94 9.50 19.10
N SER A 257 -26.26 9.33 19.06
CA SER A 257 -26.96 8.91 17.86
C SER A 257 -27.15 10.09 16.91
N LEU A 258 -26.83 9.91 15.63
CA LEU A 258 -27.21 10.85 14.57
C LEU A 258 -28.45 10.31 13.86
N ARG A 259 -29.53 11.10 13.86
CA ARG A 259 -30.73 10.77 13.10
C ARG A 259 -30.45 11.00 11.61
N ALA A 260 -30.54 9.94 10.81
CA ALA A 260 -30.45 10.01 9.36
C ALA A 260 -31.84 10.25 8.75
N CYS A 261 -31.97 11.29 7.94
CA CYS A 261 -33.18 11.53 7.13
C CYS A 261 -32.99 10.84 5.77
N PHE A 262 -33.83 9.86 5.46
CA PHE A 262 -33.79 9.19 4.15
C PHE A 262 -34.25 10.13 3.05
N ILE A 263 -33.44 10.25 2.00
CA ILE A 263 -33.78 11.05 0.83
C ILE A 263 -34.28 10.14 -0.28
N VAL A 264 -33.45 9.17 -0.69
CA VAL A 264 -33.75 8.34 -1.86
C VAL A 264 -33.01 7.00 -1.78
N SER A 265 -33.70 5.90 -2.12
CA SER A 265 -33.06 4.59 -2.23
C SER A 265 -32.36 4.39 -3.57
N VAL A 266 -31.28 3.62 -3.56
CA VAL A 266 -30.59 3.13 -4.76
C VAL A 266 -31.22 1.82 -5.21
N LYS A 267 -31.57 1.71 -6.49
CA LYS A 267 -32.12 0.49 -7.10
C LYS A 267 -31.24 0.04 -8.25
N THR A 268 -30.86 -1.24 -8.21
CA THR A 268 -30.17 -1.88 -9.33
C THR A 268 -31.20 -2.28 -10.40
N VAL A 269 -31.05 -1.76 -11.61
CA VAL A 269 -31.95 -2.02 -12.74
C VAL A 269 -31.29 -2.96 -13.77
N PRO A 270 -32.02 -3.95 -14.30
CA PRO A 270 -31.54 -4.77 -15.42
C PRO A 270 -31.24 -3.89 -16.63
N THR A 271 -30.22 -4.27 -17.41
CA THR A 271 -29.86 -3.56 -18.67
C THR A 271 -30.97 -3.61 -19.72
N THR A 272 -31.93 -4.53 -19.59
CA THR A 272 -33.06 -4.76 -20.52
C THR A 272 -34.35 -4.04 -20.13
N ILE A 273 -34.33 -3.20 -19.08
CA ILE A 273 -35.53 -2.50 -18.62
C ILE A 273 -36.08 -1.53 -19.68
N SER A 274 -37.41 -1.49 -19.84
CA SER A 274 -38.03 -0.56 -20.79
C SER A 274 -37.91 0.90 -20.31
N ASN A 275 -37.75 1.84 -21.24
CA ASN A 275 -37.59 3.27 -20.93
C ASN A 275 -38.74 3.82 -20.05
N GLU A 276 -39.97 3.36 -20.26
CA GLU A 276 -41.12 3.81 -19.46
C GLU A 276 -41.03 3.34 -18.01
N LYS A 277 -40.65 2.08 -17.78
CA LYS A 277 -40.44 1.54 -16.43
C LYS A 277 -39.24 2.21 -15.76
N LEU A 278 -38.17 2.42 -16.52
CA LEU A 278 -36.97 3.11 -16.03
C LEU A 278 -37.28 4.54 -15.61
N PHE A 279 -38.03 5.30 -16.42
CA PHE A 279 -38.42 6.67 -16.10
C PHE A 279 -39.28 6.75 -14.83
N LYS A 280 -40.22 5.81 -14.67
CA LYS A 280 -41.02 5.69 -13.43
C LYS A 280 -40.12 5.43 -12.22
N LEU A 281 -39.16 4.51 -12.32
CA LEU A 281 -38.21 4.24 -11.23
C LEU A 281 -37.28 5.44 -10.95
N GLN A 282 -36.77 6.10 -11.99
CA GLN A 282 -35.89 7.26 -11.89
C GLN A 282 -36.56 8.44 -11.17
N SER A 283 -37.88 8.58 -11.28
CA SER A 283 -38.61 9.61 -10.52
C SER A 283 -38.61 9.42 -9.00
N ARG A 284 -38.24 8.23 -8.51
CA ARG A 284 -38.28 7.87 -7.08
C ARG A 284 -36.99 7.27 -6.53
N HIS A 285 -36.06 6.85 -7.39
CA HIS A 285 -34.90 6.07 -7.00
C HIS A 285 -33.66 6.47 -7.80
N ILE A 286 -32.50 6.35 -7.15
CA ILE A 286 -31.22 6.36 -7.84
C ILE A 286 -31.09 5.03 -8.57
N CYS A 287 -31.34 5.01 -9.88
CA CYS A 287 -31.29 3.80 -10.68
C CYS A 287 -29.89 3.56 -11.24
N VAL A 288 -29.24 2.47 -10.83
CA VAL A 288 -27.90 2.06 -11.29
C VAL A 288 -28.02 0.75 -12.05
N LYS A 289 -27.28 0.54 -13.15
CA LYS A 289 -27.39 -0.71 -13.92
C LYS A 289 -26.83 -1.91 -13.14
N GLN A 290 -27.31 -3.11 -13.45
CA GLN A 290 -26.76 -4.34 -12.89
C GLN A 290 -25.26 -4.48 -13.20
N GLY A 291 -24.45 -4.65 -12.16
CA GLY A 291 -22.98 -4.70 -12.25
C GLY A 291 -22.28 -3.34 -12.14
N ASP A 292 -23.03 -2.23 -12.15
CA ASP A 292 -22.50 -0.89 -11.93
C ASP A 292 -22.58 -0.51 -10.44
N CYS A 293 -21.69 0.38 -9.99
CA CYS A 293 -21.63 0.85 -8.62
C CYS A 293 -21.40 2.36 -8.55
N VAL A 294 -21.91 2.97 -7.48
CA VAL A 294 -21.65 4.38 -7.21
C VAL A 294 -20.21 4.52 -6.75
N PHE A 295 -19.41 5.22 -7.54
CA PHE A 295 -17.99 5.46 -7.27
C PHE A 295 -17.70 6.87 -6.73
N GLY A 296 -18.68 7.79 -6.80
CA GLY A 296 -18.50 9.13 -6.25
C GLY A 296 -19.81 9.80 -5.86
N VAL A 297 -19.78 10.48 -4.72
CA VAL A 297 -20.83 11.41 -4.27
C VAL A 297 -20.17 12.74 -3.98
N LEU A 298 -20.58 13.79 -4.68
CA LEU A 298 -20.12 15.17 -4.48
C LEU A 298 -21.30 16.02 -4.02
N ALA A 299 -21.07 16.93 -3.09
CA ALA A 299 -22.07 17.89 -2.66
C ALA A 299 -21.52 19.31 -2.83
N ALA A 300 -22.38 20.24 -3.23
CA ALA A 300 -22.01 21.63 -3.41
C ALA A 300 -23.18 22.55 -3.03
N TYR A 301 -22.86 23.62 -2.31
CA TYR A 301 -23.79 24.69 -1.99
C TYR A 301 -23.58 25.89 -2.91
N ARG A 302 -24.69 26.42 -3.40
CA ARG A 302 -24.74 27.62 -4.21
C ARG A 302 -25.56 28.69 -3.48
N PRO A 303 -24.93 29.78 -3.01
CA PRO A 303 -25.67 30.88 -2.42
C PRO A 303 -26.57 31.56 -3.46
N SER A 304 -27.69 32.13 -3.02
CA SER A 304 -28.55 32.91 -3.91
C SER A 304 -27.85 34.18 -4.41
N GLU A 305 -28.26 34.67 -5.59
CA GLU A 305 -27.76 35.95 -6.10
C GLU A 305 -28.04 37.12 -5.15
N SER A 306 -29.17 37.08 -4.43
CA SER A 306 -29.50 38.06 -3.39
C SER A 306 -28.51 38.05 -2.23
N ALA A 307 -28.08 36.87 -1.78
CA ALA A 307 -27.09 36.74 -0.72
C ALA A 307 -25.71 37.26 -1.15
N ILE A 308 -25.32 37.02 -2.41
CA ILE A 308 -24.05 37.52 -2.97
C ILE A 308 -24.04 39.05 -3.06
N ASN A 309 -25.14 39.67 -3.52
CA ASN A 309 -25.23 41.11 -3.70
C ASN A 309 -25.28 41.88 -2.36
N ALA A 310 -25.89 41.30 -1.33
CA ALA A 310 -26.04 41.93 -0.03
C ALA A 310 -24.71 42.12 0.73
N GLY A 311 -23.68 41.31 0.45
CA GLY A 311 -22.35 41.44 1.08
C GLY A 311 -21.57 42.72 0.70
N THR A 312 -22.07 43.52 -0.24
CA THR A 312 -21.41 44.76 -0.69
C THR A 312 -22.06 46.05 -0.21
N GLY A 313 -23.23 45.98 0.45
CA GLY A 313 -23.99 47.15 0.91
C GLY A 313 -24.26 47.12 2.42
N GLY A 314 -23.93 48.22 3.11
CA GLY A 314 -24.25 48.60 4.51
C GLY A 314 -24.98 47.61 5.45
N VAL A 315 -24.38 47.40 6.62
CA VAL A 315 -24.61 46.37 7.66
C VAL A 315 -26.04 46.23 8.23
N GLU A 316 -26.97 47.17 8.04
CA GLU A 316 -28.16 47.24 8.91
C GLU A 316 -29.47 46.60 8.39
N SER A 317 -29.57 46.13 7.13
CA SER A 317 -30.82 45.50 6.62
C SER A 317 -30.69 44.05 6.14
N ILE A 318 -29.56 43.39 6.45
CA ILE A 318 -29.11 42.16 5.78
C ILE A 318 -29.69 40.86 6.41
N ASN A 319 -30.18 40.89 7.66
CA ASN A 319 -30.39 39.66 8.44
C ASN A 319 -31.54 38.73 8.03
N ALA A 320 -32.50 39.15 7.20
CA ALA A 320 -33.68 38.31 6.88
C ALA A 320 -33.57 37.48 5.59
N ASN A 321 -32.74 37.88 4.62
CA ASN A 321 -32.70 37.24 3.28
C ASN A 321 -31.44 36.40 3.00
N LEU A 322 -30.48 36.36 3.92
CA LEU A 322 -29.20 35.70 3.71
C LEU A 322 -29.25 34.16 3.68
N ASN A 323 -30.28 33.52 4.21
CA ASN A 323 -30.35 32.04 4.27
C ASN A 323 -30.88 31.39 2.97
N THR A 324 -30.95 32.15 1.87
CA THR A 324 -31.42 31.68 0.56
C THR A 324 -30.27 31.01 -0.20
N GLY A 325 -30.41 29.73 -0.55
CA GLY A 325 -29.45 29.03 -1.41
C GLY A 325 -29.92 27.64 -1.84
N ASP A 326 -29.14 27.02 -2.72
CA ASP A 326 -29.39 25.70 -3.29
C ASP A 326 -28.27 24.74 -2.93
N VAL A 327 -28.63 23.52 -2.53
CA VAL A 327 -27.71 22.42 -2.29
C VAL A 327 -27.89 21.41 -3.41
N PHE A 328 -26.79 20.96 -3.99
CA PHE A 328 -26.78 19.91 -5.00
C PHE A 328 -25.94 18.73 -4.54
N VAL A 329 -26.45 17.53 -4.75
CA VAL A 329 -25.71 16.28 -4.51
C VAL A 329 -25.62 15.51 -5.83
N VAL A 330 -24.42 15.41 -6.37
CA VAL A 330 -24.10 14.68 -7.60
C VAL A 330 -23.66 13.27 -7.23
N ILE A 331 -24.35 12.27 -7.76
CA ILE A 331 -24.09 10.85 -7.55
C ILE A 331 -23.66 10.26 -8.89
N CYS A 332 -22.46 9.67 -8.91
CA CYS A 332 -21.87 9.14 -10.13
C CYS A 332 -21.69 7.62 -10.05
N ALA A 333 -22.19 6.94 -11.07
CA ALA A 333 -21.87 5.55 -11.39
C ALA A 333 -21.35 5.48 -12.84
N SER A 334 -20.87 4.32 -13.27
CA SER A 334 -20.18 4.17 -14.55
C SER A 334 -21.05 4.60 -15.74
N ASP A 335 -22.35 4.31 -15.69
CA ASP A 335 -23.27 4.58 -16.80
C ASP A 335 -24.33 5.64 -16.50
N VAL A 336 -24.31 6.27 -15.32
CA VAL A 336 -25.35 7.23 -14.91
C VAL A 336 -24.80 8.29 -13.99
N VAL A 337 -25.25 9.53 -14.20
CA VAL A 337 -25.03 10.64 -13.29
C VAL A 337 -26.39 11.11 -12.80
N CYS A 338 -26.58 11.21 -11.50
CA CYS A 338 -27.80 11.69 -10.88
C CYS A 338 -27.50 12.97 -10.10
N VAL A 339 -28.42 13.94 -10.13
CA VAL A 339 -28.30 15.17 -9.33
C VAL A 339 -29.55 15.32 -8.49
N TYR A 340 -29.36 15.30 -7.17
CA TYR A 340 -30.37 15.67 -6.19
C TYR A 340 -30.23 17.16 -5.86
N HIS A 341 -31.35 17.87 -5.76
CA HIS A 341 -31.41 19.29 -5.43
C HIS A 341 -32.26 19.53 -4.18
N GLU A 342 -31.79 20.39 -3.29
CA GLU A 342 -32.54 20.82 -2.12
C GLU A 342 -32.38 22.34 -1.94
N SER A 343 -33.47 23.04 -1.62
CA SER A 343 -33.38 24.44 -1.24
C SER A 343 -33.03 24.55 0.25
N ALA A 344 -32.07 25.40 0.60
CA ALA A 344 -31.59 25.56 1.97
C ALA A 344 -32.65 26.09 2.96
N HIS A 345 -33.79 26.60 2.47
CA HIS A 345 -34.85 27.20 3.27
C HIS A 345 -35.90 26.24 3.85
N SER A 346 -35.84 24.95 3.57
CA SER A 346 -36.91 23.99 3.92
C SER A 346 -37.05 23.63 5.40
N ASP A 347 -36.12 24.01 6.28
CA ASP A 347 -36.06 23.45 7.65
C ASP A 347 -37.09 24.02 8.64
N THR A 348 -37.75 25.15 8.37
CA THR A 348 -38.80 25.67 9.28
C THR A 348 -40.11 24.89 9.23
N ASP A 349 -40.29 24.01 8.25
CA ASP A 349 -41.47 23.16 8.15
C ASP A 349 -41.08 21.68 8.26
N ALA A 350 -40.50 21.25 9.39
CA ALA A 350 -40.43 19.83 9.73
C ALA A 350 -41.83 19.16 9.76
N HIS A 351 -42.89 19.96 9.87
CA HIS A 351 -44.29 19.53 9.70
C HIS A 351 -44.80 19.50 8.24
N PHE A 352 -44.00 19.90 7.23
CA PHE A 352 -44.41 19.80 5.82
C PHE A 352 -44.26 18.39 5.25
N LEU A 353 -43.52 17.48 5.89
CA LEU A 353 -43.47 16.08 5.47
C LEU A 353 -44.68 15.27 5.97
N ASP A 354 -45.46 15.80 6.91
CA ASP A 354 -46.65 15.15 7.47
C ASP A 354 -47.92 15.28 6.58
N GLY A 355 -47.84 15.98 5.45
CA GLY A 355 -49.01 16.21 4.58
C GLY A 355 -48.73 16.54 3.12
N VAL A 356 -47.48 16.49 2.67
CA VAL A 356 -47.13 16.67 1.25
C VAL A 356 -47.01 15.32 0.58
N ASP A 357 -47.72 15.17 -0.55
CA ASP A 357 -47.69 14.00 -1.43
C ASP A 357 -46.28 13.38 -1.50
N GLU A 358 -46.15 12.13 -1.02
CA GLU A 358 -44.92 11.30 -1.02
C GLU A 358 -44.25 11.13 -2.41
N GLU A 359 -44.73 11.81 -3.46
CA GLU A 359 -44.38 11.55 -4.85
C GLU A 359 -43.35 12.50 -5.48
N PHE A 360 -42.89 13.58 -4.83
CA PHE A 360 -41.91 14.49 -5.46
C PHE A 360 -40.53 14.50 -4.81
N ILE A 361 -39.61 13.72 -5.39
CA ILE A 361 -38.18 13.81 -5.07
C ILE A 361 -37.51 14.69 -6.14
N PRO A 362 -36.82 15.78 -5.76
CA PRO A 362 -36.09 16.67 -6.68
C PRO A 362 -34.79 16.02 -7.19
N LEU A 363 -34.96 14.93 -7.96
CA LEU A 363 -33.89 14.09 -8.50
C LEU A 363 -33.94 14.10 -10.04
N VAL A 364 -32.79 14.31 -10.67
CA VAL A 364 -32.64 14.33 -12.13
C VAL A 364 -31.56 13.35 -12.57
N HIS A 365 -31.88 12.46 -13.52
CA HIS A 365 -30.94 11.49 -14.09
C HIS A 365 -30.40 11.95 -15.44
N PHE A 366 -29.10 11.83 -15.64
CA PHE A 366 -28.42 12.06 -16.90
C PHE A 366 -27.92 10.72 -17.43
N ALA A 367 -28.47 10.31 -18.58
CA ALA A 367 -28.01 9.12 -19.28
C ALA A 367 -26.96 9.51 -20.35
N PRO A 368 -25.93 8.68 -20.59
CA PRO A 368 -25.03 8.84 -21.73
C PRO A 368 -25.81 8.95 -23.04
N THR A 369 -25.33 9.75 -23.97
CA THR A 369 -25.92 9.81 -25.32
C THR A 369 -25.75 8.44 -26.01
N LYS A 370 -26.74 8.00 -26.81
CA LYS A 370 -26.75 6.66 -27.42
C LYS A 370 -25.51 6.33 -28.26
N SER A 371 -24.76 7.33 -28.70
CA SER A 371 -23.54 7.18 -29.50
C SER A 371 -22.29 6.88 -28.67
N ASP A 372 -22.32 7.13 -27.35
CA ASP A 372 -21.15 7.02 -26.50
C ASP A 372 -21.33 5.90 -25.48
N SER A 373 -20.70 4.76 -25.72
CA SER A 373 -20.69 3.63 -24.79
C SER A 373 -19.60 3.76 -23.72
N SER A 374 -18.93 4.92 -23.63
CA SER A 374 -17.86 5.11 -22.66
C SER A 374 -18.39 5.46 -21.27
N THR A 375 -17.96 4.66 -20.30
CA THR A 375 -18.32 4.83 -18.90
C THR A 375 -17.67 6.08 -18.30
N VAL A 376 -18.31 6.69 -17.33
CA VAL A 376 -17.76 7.77 -16.52
C VAL A 376 -16.72 7.18 -15.56
N SER A 377 -15.54 7.80 -15.50
CA SER A 377 -14.42 7.40 -14.65
C SER A 377 -14.04 8.45 -13.61
N SER A 378 -14.40 9.72 -13.81
CA SER A 378 -14.15 10.79 -12.84
C SER A 378 -15.16 11.93 -12.98
N VAL A 379 -15.32 12.74 -11.94
CA VAL A 379 -16.28 13.85 -11.89
C VAL A 379 -15.73 15.02 -11.08
N SER A 380 -16.05 16.25 -11.47
CA SER A 380 -15.79 17.45 -10.67
C SER A 380 -16.89 18.49 -10.89
N ILE A 381 -17.30 19.16 -9.80
CA ILE A 381 -18.20 20.32 -9.83
C ILE A 381 -17.35 21.58 -9.96
N SER A 382 -17.82 22.56 -10.75
CA SER A 382 -17.14 23.86 -10.85
C SER A 382 -17.27 24.67 -9.56
N PRO A 383 -16.30 25.54 -9.22
CA PRO A 383 -16.33 26.32 -7.97
C PRO A 383 -17.54 27.27 -7.84
N ASP A 384 -18.07 27.72 -8.97
CA ASP A 384 -19.29 28.55 -9.05
C ASP A 384 -20.59 27.71 -9.07
N VAL A 385 -20.49 26.38 -9.00
CA VAL A 385 -21.60 25.43 -9.01
C VAL A 385 -22.54 25.67 -10.20
N LYS A 386 -21.94 25.93 -11.37
CA LYS A 386 -22.65 26.10 -12.64
C LYS A 386 -22.43 24.91 -13.57
N ASP A 387 -21.22 24.39 -13.60
CA ASP A 387 -20.80 23.40 -14.56
C ASP A 387 -20.42 22.08 -13.88
N LEU A 388 -20.57 20.99 -14.61
CA LEU A 388 -20.13 19.66 -14.20
C LEU A 388 -19.18 19.11 -15.26
N VAL A 389 -18.06 18.54 -14.82
CA VAL A 389 -17.12 17.86 -15.72
C VAL A 389 -17.12 16.37 -15.43
N LEU A 390 -17.15 15.56 -16.48
CA LEU A 390 -17.10 14.10 -16.46
C LEU A 390 -15.90 13.62 -17.26
N GLY A 391 -14.96 12.92 -16.61
CA GLY A 391 -13.93 12.15 -17.31
C GLY A 391 -14.50 10.79 -17.72
N ARG A 392 -14.13 10.31 -18.91
CA ARG A 392 -14.60 9.04 -19.48
C ARG A 392 -13.50 8.00 -19.57
N SER A 393 -13.89 6.73 -19.57
CA SER A 393 -13.00 5.58 -19.83
C SER A 393 -12.43 5.55 -21.25
N SER A 394 -13.00 6.34 -22.17
CA SER A 394 -12.51 6.51 -23.55
C SER A 394 -11.39 7.56 -23.68
N GLY A 395 -11.03 8.28 -22.62
CA GLY A 395 -10.12 9.43 -22.69
C GLY A 395 -10.79 10.77 -23.01
N ARG A 396 -12.11 10.76 -23.23
CA ARG A 396 -12.93 11.97 -23.39
C ARG A 396 -13.21 12.63 -22.05
N ILE A 397 -13.42 13.94 -22.10
CA ILE A 397 -13.88 14.75 -20.99
C ILE A 397 -15.12 15.50 -21.48
N ASP A 398 -16.26 15.31 -20.83
CA ASP A 398 -17.49 16.03 -21.12
C ASP A 398 -17.69 17.14 -20.08
N LEU A 399 -17.80 18.38 -20.55
CA LEU A 399 -18.17 19.55 -19.77
C LEU A 399 -19.65 19.85 -20.04
N LEU A 400 -20.45 19.82 -18.98
CA LEU A 400 -21.88 20.13 -18.97
C LEU A 400 -22.04 21.57 -18.47
N ASP A 401 -22.17 22.51 -19.41
CA ASP A 401 -22.26 23.93 -19.10
C ASP A 401 -23.64 24.27 -18.52
N ASN A 402 -23.64 25.06 -17.45
CA ASN A 402 -24.85 25.58 -16.80
C ASN A 402 -25.86 24.50 -16.36
N LEU A 403 -25.36 23.31 -16.00
CA LEU A 403 -26.15 22.15 -15.63
C LEU A 403 -27.13 22.45 -14.49
N PHE A 404 -26.64 23.08 -13.43
CA PHE A 404 -27.40 23.25 -12.19
C PHE A 404 -28.55 24.25 -12.34
N ASP A 405 -28.36 25.30 -13.15
CA ASP A 405 -29.43 26.24 -13.50
C ASP A 405 -30.54 25.54 -14.30
N ASN A 406 -30.16 24.72 -15.28
CA ASN A 406 -31.11 23.94 -16.08
C ASN A 406 -31.92 22.97 -15.20
N ILE A 407 -31.29 22.37 -14.19
CA ILE A 407 -31.96 21.48 -13.23
C ILE A 407 -32.99 22.26 -12.41
N ILE A 408 -32.63 23.43 -11.89
CA ILE A 408 -33.56 24.23 -11.10
C ILE A 408 -34.74 24.69 -11.95
N GLU A 409 -34.48 25.21 -13.15
CA GLU A 409 -35.55 25.64 -14.05
C GLU A 409 -36.52 24.48 -14.35
N TYR A 410 -35.96 23.29 -14.60
CA TYR A 410 -36.74 22.07 -14.80
C TYR A 410 -37.58 21.70 -13.58
N LEU A 411 -36.98 21.65 -12.39
CA LEU A 411 -37.68 21.27 -11.15
C LEU A 411 -38.78 22.27 -10.79
N VAL A 412 -38.55 23.57 -11.00
CA VAL A 412 -39.56 24.62 -10.81
C VAL A 412 -40.73 24.45 -11.78
N LYS A 413 -40.46 24.23 -13.07
CA LYS A 413 -41.50 23.96 -14.07
C LYS A 413 -42.27 22.68 -13.77
N LEU A 414 -41.57 21.63 -13.31
CA LEU A 414 -42.16 20.35 -12.97
C LEU A 414 -43.08 20.45 -11.74
N LYS A 415 -42.65 21.18 -10.70
CA LYS A 415 -43.47 21.48 -9.52
C LYS A 415 -44.72 22.28 -9.88
N ARG A 416 -44.57 23.33 -10.70
CA ARG A 416 -45.71 24.13 -11.21
C ARG A 416 -46.74 23.27 -11.95
N LYS A 417 -46.26 22.42 -12.86
CA LYS A 417 -47.12 21.53 -13.65
C LYS A 417 -47.91 20.53 -12.79
N ARG A 418 -47.35 20.07 -11.66
CA ARG A 418 -48.06 19.20 -10.71
C ARG A 418 -49.16 19.95 -9.96
N LEU A 419 -48.83 21.13 -9.43
CA LEU A 419 -49.80 22.01 -8.76
C LEU A 419 -50.97 22.40 -9.67
N GLU A 420 -50.71 22.62 -10.96
CA GLU A 420 -51.76 22.91 -11.95
C GLU A 420 -52.63 21.67 -12.25
N LYS A 421 -52.03 20.48 -12.31
CA LYS A 421 -52.76 19.21 -12.50
C LYS A 421 -53.70 18.92 -11.34
N GLU A 422 -53.28 19.21 -10.11
CA GLU A 422 -54.11 19.07 -8.89
C GLU A 422 -55.28 20.07 -8.87
N LYS A 423 -55.09 21.27 -9.42
CA LYS A 423 -56.15 22.29 -9.53
C LYS A 423 -57.20 22.00 -10.61
N GLY A 424 -57.04 20.92 -11.38
CA GLY A 424 -58.02 20.47 -12.38
C GLY A 424 -58.17 21.41 -13.59
N ASP A 425 -57.25 22.34 -13.80
CA ASP A 425 -57.33 23.30 -14.90
C ASP A 425 -56.84 22.64 -16.21
N SER A 426 -57.79 22.16 -17.01
CA SER A 426 -57.51 21.47 -18.29
C SER A 426 -57.13 22.42 -19.44
N SER A 427 -57.05 23.73 -19.19
CA SER A 427 -56.88 24.75 -20.24
C SER A 427 -55.41 25.01 -20.65
N TRP A 428 -54.43 24.41 -19.98
CA TRP A 428 -53.01 24.69 -20.28
C TRP A 428 -52.50 23.91 -21.48
N SER A 429 -51.90 24.62 -22.45
CA SER A 429 -51.22 24.01 -23.59
C SER A 429 -50.04 23.18 -23.10
N MET A 430 -49.97 21.92 -23.54
CA MET A 430 -48.90 20.96 -23.24
C MET A 430 -47.55 21.39 -23.85
N GLU A 431 -46.96 22.49 -23.40
CA GLU A 431 -45.51 22.63 -23.57
C GLU A 431 -44.86 21.57 -22.70
N ALA A 432 -44.27 20.58 -23.35
CA ALA A 432 -43.55 19.51 -22.67
C ALA A 432 -42.40 20.14 -21.88
N VAL A 433 -42.38 19.94 -20.56
CA VAL A 433 -41.27 20.40 -19.70
C VAL A 433 -40.01 19.72 -20.21
N GLN A 434 -39.14 20.50 -20.83
CA GLN A 434 -37.92 20.00 -21.45
C GLN A 434 -36.94 19.51 -20.39
N HIS A 435 -36.49 18.25 -20.52
CA HIS A 435 -35.57 17.64 -19.56
C HIS A 435 -34.19 18.31 -19.62
N PRO A 436 -33.48 18.53 -18.48
CA PRO A 436 -32.19 19.23 -18.44
C PRO A 436 -31.13 18.64 -19.35
N GLN A 437 -31.15 17.32 -19.55
CA GLN A 437 -30.26 16.64 -20.49
C GLN A 437 -30.31 17.21 -21.92
N THR A 438 -31.45 17.77 -22.33
CA THR A 438 -31.65 18.34 -23.67
C THR A 438 -31.40 19.86 -23.75
N SER A 439 -31.47 20.57 -22.62
CA SER A 439 -31.18 22.02 -22.55
C SER A 439 -29.72 22.31 -22.18
N THR A 440 -29.08 21.40 -21.46
CA THR A 440 -27.66 21.51 -21.08
C THR A 440 -26.78 21.44 -22.32
N VAL A 441 -25.80 22.34 -22.43
CA VAL A 441 -24.82 22.33 -23.51
C VAL A 441 -23.67 21.40 -23.13
N TRP A 442 -23.32 20.50 -24.04
CA TRP A 442 -22.24 19.52 -23.84
C TRP A 442 -21.03 19.94 -24.68
N ARG A 443 -19.87 20.07 -24.03
CA ARG A 443 -18.59 20.29 -24.69
C ARG A 443 -17.68 19.11 -24.43
N THR A 444 -17.15 18.51 -25.49
CA THR A 444 -16.20 17.40 -25.37
C THR A 444 -14.78 17.88 -25.60
N LEU A 445 -13.90 17.59 -24.64
CA LEU A 445 -12.45 17.72 -24.77
C LEU A 445 -11.86 16.31 -24.92
N HIS A 446 -10.89 16.15 -25.81
CA HIS A 446 -10.31 14.83 -26.07
C HIS A 446 -8.83 14.96 -26.42
N TRP A 447 -7.98 14.41 -25.56
CA TRP A 447 -6.53 14.36 -25.72
C TRP A 447 -5.93 13.10 -25.11
N HIS A 448 -6.46 12.68 -23.94
CA HIS A 448 -6.10 11.40 -23.34
C HIS A 448 -6.51 10.25 -24.24
N THR A 449 -5.65 9.24 -24.33
CA THR A 449 -5.90 8.01 -25.10
C THR A 449 -6.47 6.91 -24.18
N HIS A 450 -6.33 7.08 -22.87
CA HIS A 450 -6.76 6.15 -21.83
C HIS A 450 -7.79 6.80 -20.88
N PRO A 451 -8.45 6.03 -20.00
CA PRO A 451 -9.42 6.55 -19.06
C PRO A 451 -8.93 7.80 -18.31
N VAL A 452 -9.77 8.84 -18.30
CA VAL A 452 -9.52 10.04 -17.51
C VAL A 452 -9.89 9.75 -16.05
N ALA A 453 -8.91 9.30 -15.28
CA ALA A 453 -9.09 8.87 -13.90
C ALA A 453 -9.26 10.05 -12.92
N ALA A 454 -8.75 11.23 -13.26
CA ALA A 454 -8.89 12.41 -12.43
C ALA A 454 -9.21 13.65 -13.27
N VAL A 455 -10.17 14.44 -12.79
CA VAL A 455 -10.50 15.78 -13.28
C VAL A 455 -10.73 16.69 -12.08
N ALA A 456 -10.26 17.93 -12.14
CA ALA A 456 -10.53 18.92 -11.10
C ALA A 456 -10.46 20.34 -11.68
N PHE A 457 -11.34 21.23 -11.24
CA PHE A 457 -11.23 22.64 -11.57
C PHE A 457 -10.06 23.29 -10.82
N LEU A 458 -9.35 24.19 -11.51
CA LEU A 458 -8.39 25.10 -10.89
C LEU A 458 -9.12 26.38 -10.51
N THR A 459 -9.18 26.62 -9.21
CA THR A 459 -9.62 27.88 -8.61
C THR A 459 -8.45 28.87 -8.62
N SER A 460 -8.55 29.91 -9.43
CA SER A 460 -7.56 30.99 -9.39
C SER A 460 -7.75 31.80 -8.10
N SER A 461 -6.65 31.99 -7.35
CA SER A 461 -6.62 32.78 -6.12
C SER A 461 -6.83 34.27 -6.42
N ALA A 462 -8.07 34.65 -6.64
CA ALA A 462 -8.52 36.01 -6.49
C ALA A 462 -9.77 35.99 -5.61
N ASN A 463 -9.82 36.87 -4.59
CA ASN A 463 -10.98 37.17 -3.73
C ASN A 463 -12.20 37.70 -4.51
N ARG A 464 -12.43 37.21 -5.74
CA ARG A 464 -13.55 37.49 -6.63
C ARG A 464 -14.10 36.17 -7.15
N ALA A 465 -14.38 35.23 -6.25
CA ALA A 465 -15.02 33.94 -6.56
C ALA A 465 -16.39 34.10 -7.26
N TYR A 466 -17.00 35.29 -7.21
CA TYR A 466 -18.31 35.58 -7.81
C TYR A 466 -18.29 36.64 -8.93
N SER A 467 -17.11 37.07 -9.40
CA SER A 467 -17.07 37.97 -10.56
C SER A 467 -17.16 37.15 -11.86
N SER A 468 -18.14 37.48 -12.70
CA SER A 468 -18.52 36.84 -13.98
C SER A 468 -17.43 36.74 -15.06
N GLY A 469 -16.15 36.94 -14.74
CA GLY A 469 -15.03 36.98 -15.69
C GLY A 469 -13.74 36.26 -15.27
N SER A 470 -13.77 35.41 -14.23
CA SER A 470 -12.60 34.58 -13.89
C SER A 470 -12.41 33.49 -14.93
N THR A 471 -11.19 33.34 -15.44
CA THR A 471 -10.87 32.33 -16.45
C THR A 471 -11.04 30.92 -15.89
N LYS A 472 -11.93 30.10 -16.46
CA LYS A 472 -12.17 28.73 -15.99
C LYS A 472 -11.05 27.82 -16.51
N SER A 473 -10.27 27.28 -15.57
CA SER A 473 -9.22 26.30 -15.89
C SER A 473 -9.57 24.94 -15.30
N LEU A 474 -9.30 23.89 -16.06
CA LEU A 474 -9.55 22.50 -15.67
C LEU A 474 -8.23 21.73 -15.74
N ILE A 475 -7.96 20.84 -14.79
CA ILE A 475 -6.88 19.86 -14.89
C ILE A 475 -7.45 18.46 -15.05
N SER A 476 -6.68 17.60 -15.69
CA SER A 476 -7.02 16.20 -15.91
C SER A 476 -5.79 15.31 -15.91
N GLY A 477 -5.96 14.05 -15.55
CA GLY A 477 -4.92 13.03 -15.60
C GLY A 477 -5.50 11.62 -15.68
N GLY A 478 -4.66 10.68 -16.08
CA GLY A 478 -5.05 9.28 -16.26
C GLY A 478 -3.84 8.33 -16.25
N GLU A 479 -4.03 7.17 -16.88
CA GLU A 479 -3.03 6.09 -16.99
C GLU A 479 -1.71 6.58 -17.60
N GLU A 480 -1.75 7.64 -18.41
CA GLU A 480 -0.58 8.19 -19.09
C GLU A 480 0.44 8.83 -18.14
N SER A 481 0.09 9.04 -16.87
CA SER A 481 0.89 9.80 -15.91
C SER A 481 1.21 11.22 -16.41
N VAL A 482 0.27 11.83 -17.15
CA VAL A 482 0.35 13.20 -17.66
C VAL A 482 -0.71 14.06 -17.00
N LEU A 483 -0.30 15.16 -16.37
CA LEU A 483 -1.24 16.20 -15.93
C LEU A 483 -1.46 17.20 -17.07
N ALA A 484 -2.66 17.25 -17.61
CA ALA A 484 -3.05 18.20 -18.66
C ALA A 484 -3.91 19.31 -18.08
N THR A 485 -3.60 20.57 -18.42
CA THR A 485 -4.37 21.76 -18.05
C THR A 485 -5.10 22.30 -19.27
N TRP A 486 -6.38 22.61 -19.10
CA TRP A 486 -7.29 23.14 -20.10
C TRP A 486 -7.74 24.54 -19.71
N GLN A 487 -7.69 25.48 -20.66
CA GLN A 487 -8.28 26.80 -20.51
C GLN A 487 -9.62 26.82 -21.25
N LEU A 488 -10.73 26.81 -20.49
CA LEU A 488 -12.06 26.61 -21.05
C LEU A 488 -12.58 27.84 -21.80
N ASP A 489 -12.15 29.05 -21.42
CA ASP A 489 -12.65 30.30 -22.04
C ASP A 489 -12.16 30.50 -23.48
N ARG A 490 -11.02 29.88 -23.82
CA ARG A 490 -10.39 30.06 -25.14
C ARG A 490 -10.94 29.11 -26.20
N ASN A 491 -11.93 28.27 -25.84
CA ASN A 491 -12.53 27.25 -26.72
C ASN A 491 -11.49 26.36 -27.43
N PHE A 492 -10.33 26.12 -26.79
CA PHE A 492 -9.31 25.26 -27.37
C PHE A 492 -9.65 23.79 -27.13
N HIS A 493 -9.64 23.00 -28.20
CA HIS A 493 -9.79 21.54 -28.14
C HIS A 493 -8.51 20.81 -27.70
N ARG A 494 -7.47 21.55 -27.30
CA ARG A 494 -6.17 21.02 -26.86
C ARG A 494 -5.80 21.60 -25.50
N PRO A 495 -5.06 20.86 -24.67
CA PRO A 495 -4.57 21.38 -23.40
C PRO A 495 -3.67 22.60 -23.64
N SER A 496 -3.78 23.60 -22.77
CA SER A 496 -2.93 24.79 -22.79
C SER A 496 -1.53 24.51 -22.24
N HIS A 497 -1.41 23.53 -21.35
CA HIS A 497 -0.16 23.10 -20.74
C HIS A 497 -0.27 21.61 -20.36
N PHE A 498 0.85 20.90 -20.29
CA PHE A 498 0.88 19.56 -19.73
C PHE A 498 2.23 19.25 -19.05
N LEU A 499 2.19 18.45 -17.99
CA LEU A 499 3.36 17.86 -17.33
C LEU A 499 3.37 16.36 -17.61
N ALA A 500 4.34 15.89 -18.38
CA ALA A 500 4.49 14.46 -18.65
C ALA A 500 5.31 13.76 -17.55
N ARG A 501 5.05 12.45 -17.37
CA ARG A 501 5.80 11.57 -16.45
C ARG A 501 5.85 12.10 -15.02
N VAL A 502 4.70 12.54 -14.52
CA VAL A 502 4.53 13.03 -13.13
C VAL A 502 5.03 11.99 -12.12
N SER A 503 4.77 10.71 -12.36
CA SER A 503 5.03 9.61 -11.44
C SER A 503 5.39 8.32 -12.16
N GLN A 504 5.61 7.25 -11.40
CA GLN A 504 5.78 5.91 -11.93
C GLN A 504 4.47 5.22 -12.26
N GLY A 505 3.36 5.59 -11.62
CA GLY A 505 2.03 5.10 -11.96
C GLY A 505 1.19 6.16 -12.65
N GLY A 506 0.04 5.75 -13.19
CA GLY A 506 -0.96 6.69 -13.70
C GLY A 506 -1.47 7.62 -12.59
N ILE A 507 -1.98 8.79 -12.99
CA ILE A 507 -2.65 9.72 -12.07
C ILE A 507 -4.01 9.12 -11.73
N ILE A 508 -4.28 8.94 -10.44
CA ILE A 508 -5.54 8.34 -9.94
C ILE A 508 -6.47 9.37 -9.29
N HIS A 509 -5.91 10.44 -8.73
CA HIS A 509 -6.70 11.51 -8.12
C HIS A 509 -5.93 12.84 -8.17
N THR A 510 -6.67 13.94 -8.22
CA THR A 510 -6.13 15.30 -8.19
C THR A 510 -6.94 16.16 -7.24
N ALA A 511 -6.27 16.93 -6.39
CA ALA A 511 -6.92 17.93 -5.54
C ALA A 511 -6.25 19.30 -5.71
N CYS A 512 -7.04 20.34 -5.90
CA CYS A 512 -6.55 21.71 -6.01
C CYS A 512 -6.81 22.46 -4.69
N CYS A 513 -5.82 23.20 -4.20
CA CYS A 513 -6.00 24.13 -3.09
C CYS A 513 -6.32 25.54 -3.63
N GLU A 514 -7.47 26.09 -3.24
CA GLU A 514 -7.94 27.38 -3.75
C GLU A 514 -7.10 28.56 -3.26
N HIS A 515 -6.66 28.49 -2.01
CA HIS A 515 -5.94 29.58 -1.36
C HIS A 515 -4.46 29.61 -1.76
N SER A 516 -3.81 28.46 -1.82
CA SER A 516 -2.37 28.39 -2.12
C SER A 516 -2.08 28.21 -3.61
N GLY A 517 -3.09 27.92 -4.43
CA GLY A 517 -2.93 27.56 -5.83
C GLY A 517 -2.09 26.29 -6.03
N LYS A 518 -1.99 25.41 -5.03
CA LYS A 518 -1.20 24.16 -5.13
C LYS A 518 -2.06 23.05 -5.73
N ILE A 519 -1.43 22.18 -6.50
CA ILE A 519 -2.03 21.00 -7.14
C ILE A 519 -1.43 19.77 -6.47
N ILE A 520 -2.28 18.96 -5.84
CA ILE A 520 -1.93 17.65 -5.32
C ILE A 520 -2.31 16.60 -6.34
N ILE A 521 -1.37 15.71 -6.62
CA ILE A 521 -1.56 14.60 -7.54
C ILE A 521 -1.24 13.32 -6.78
N SER A 522 -2.18 12.38 -6.81
CA SER A 522 -2.00 11.04 -6.26
C SER A 522 -1.88 10.07 -7.42
N CYS A 523 -0.97 9.11 -7.30
CA CYS A 523 -0.57 8.25 -8.40
C CYS A 523 -0.58 6.76 -8.02
N ALA A 524 -0.78 5.89 -9.00
CA ALA A 524 -0.96 4.44 -8.80
C ALA A 524 0.29 3.73 -8.24
N ASP A 525 1.47 4.34 -8.36
CA ASP A 525 2.73 3.87 -7.75
C ASP A 525 2.87 4.22 -6.26
N ASN A 526 1.74 4.57 -5.63
CA ASN A 526 1.65 4.97 -4.23
C ASN A 526 2.46 6.24 -3.92
N SER A 527 2.52 7.17 -4.88
CA SER A 527 3.18 8.47 -4.71
C SER A 527 2.18 9.64 -4.68
N ILE A 528 2.51 10.65 -3.89
CA ILE A 528 1.78 11.92 -3.79
C ILE A 528 2.74 13.04 -4.14
N HIS A 529 2.35 13.86 -5.10
CA HIS A 529 3.13 14.99 -5.58
C HIS A 529 2.38 16.29 -5.31
N CYS A 530 3.12 17.31 -4.90
CA CYS A 530 2.64 18.67 -4.83
C CYS A 530 3.32 19.52 -5.88
N TYR A 531 2.51 20.16 -6.73
CA TYR A 531 2.93 21.11 -7.73
C TYR A 531 2.39 22.50 -7.41
N SER A 532 3.15 23.52 -7.76
CA SER A 532 2.66 24.90 -7.80
C SER A 532 1.75 25.07 -9.01
N GLY A 533 0.53 25.55 -8.85
CA GLY A 533 -0.40 25.76 -9.96
C GLY A 533 -0.07 26.97 -10.84
N SER A 534 0.81 27.87 -10.40
CA SER A 534 1.22 29.04 -11.17
C SER A 534 2.32 28.73 -12.19
N ASN A 535 3.28 27.88 -11.82
CA ASN A 535 4.47 27.58 -12.64
C ASN A 535 4.73 26.09 -12.85
N TYR A 536 3.91 25.21 -12.27
CA TYR A 536 4.04 23.75 -12.39
C TYR A 536 5.36 23.19 -11.84
N ASP A 537 6.04 23.92 -10.97
CA ASP A 537 7.21 23.39 -10.24
C ASP A 537 6.76 22.40 -9.17
N ARG A 538 7.41 21.23 -9.15
CA ARG A 538 7.20 20.22 -8.10
C ARG A 538 7.80 20.70 -6.79
N GLN A 539 6.95 20.99 -5.81
CA GLN A 539 7.36 21.47 -4.48
C GLN A 539 7.89 20.33 -3.61
N TRP A 540 7.18 19.20 -3.57
CA TRP A 540 7.60 18.00 -2.83
C TRP A 540 6.94 16.76 -3.42
N VAL A 541 7.53 15.60 -3.13
CA VAL A 541 6.99 14.27 -3.45
C VAL A 541 7.17 13.35 -2.26
N GLU A 542 6.17 12.53 -2.00
CA GLU A 542 6.20 11.49 -0.98
C GLU A 542 5.77 10.18 -1.62
N GLN A 543 6.63 9.17 -1.58
CA GLN A 543 6.38 7.86 -2.18
C GLN A 543 6.32 6.79 -1.09
N GLY A 544 5.23 6.03 -1.04
CA GLY A 544 5.14 4.78 -0.28
C GLY A 544 5.72 3.61 -1.08
N LEU A 545 5.61 2.39 -0.53
CA LEU A 545 5.95 1.19 -1.32
C LEU A 545 4.99 1.06 -2.50
N ALA A 546 5.52 0.83 -3.70
CA ALA A 546 4.74 0.63 -4.91
C ALA A 546 4.19 -0.81 -4.96
N SER A 547 3.31 -1.14 -4.02
CA SER A 547 2.77 -2.49 -3.80
C SER A 547 1.67 -2.90 -4.77
N ILE A 548 1.05 -1.94 -5.46
CA ILE A 548 -0.13 -2.18 -6.30
C ILE A 548 0.31 -2.32 -7.77
N PRO A 549 -0.06 -3.41 -8.47
CA PRO A 549 0.21 -3.54 -9.90
C PRO A 549 -0.24 -2.30 -10.68
N LEU A 550 0.62 -1.77 -11.56
CA LEU A 550 0.33 -0.55 -12.34
C LEU A 550 -0.83 -0.72 -13.34
N HIS A 551 -1.14 -1.95 -13.71
CA HIS A 551 -2.18 -2.26 -14.67
C HIS A 551 -2.98 -3.46 -14.19
N GLU A 552 -4.27 -3.42 -14.48
CA GLU A 552 -5.16 -4.54 -14.21
C GLU A 552 -4.98 -5.56 -15.32
N GLU A 553 -4.32 -6.66 -14.98
CA GLU A 553 -4.50 -7.88 -15.73
C GLU A 553 -5.94 -8.34 -15.46
N ASP A 554 -6.77 -8.35 -16.49
CA ASP A 554 -8.16 -8.81 -16.41
C ASP A 554 -8.18 -10.20 -15.72
N ALA A 555 -8.77 -10.27 -14.53
CA ALA A 555 -8.80 -11.48 -13.70
C ALA A 555 -9.59 -12.64 -14.34
N SER A 556 -10.30 -12.37 -15.43
CA SER A 556 -10.97 -13.37 -16.26
C SER A 556 -10.00 -14.14 -17.18
N SER A 557 -8.74 -13.72 -17.30
CA SER A 557 -7.73 -14.51 -17.99
C SER A 557 -7.37 -15.75 -17.16
N VAL A 558 -8.00 -16.87 -17.51
CA VAL A 558 -7.86 -18.20 -16.88
C VAL A 558 -6.40 -18.70 -16.83
N ASN A 559 -5.50 -18.08 -17.61
CA ASN A 559 -4.06 -18.27 -17.52
C ASN A 559 -3.43 -17.07 -16.81
N ARG A 560 -3.58 -16.97 -15.49
CA ARG A 560 -2.72 -16.07 -14.70
C ARG A 560 -1.28 -16.40 -15.08
N GLY A 561 -0.60 -15.47 -15.74
CA GLY A 561 0.85 -15.50 -15.81
C GLY A 561 1.34 -15.68 -14.38
N LYS A 562 2.22 -16.65 -14.14
CA LYS A 562 2.80 -16.84 -12.81
C LYS A 562 3.31 -15.47 -12.33
N PRO A 563 3.05 -15.07 -11.07
CA PRO A 563 3.48 -13.76 -10.57
C PRO A 563 4.95 -13.53 -10.88
N ASN A 564 5.31 -12.28 -11.21
CA ASN A 564 6.69 -11.85 -11.38
C ASN A 564 7.46 -12.12 -10.09
N GLY A 565 7.98 -13.32 -9.86
CA GLY A 565 8.82 -13.69 -8.71
C GLY A 565 8.30 -13.33 -7.30
N PRO A 566 9.07 -13.63 -6.24
CA PRO A 566 8.89 -13.01 -4.94
C PRO A 566 9.57 -11.63 -4.92
N ILE A 567 9.16 -10.82 -3.94
CA ILE A 567 9.79 -9.54 -3.66
C ILE A 567 11.14 -9.79 -3.02
N ILE A 568 12.18 -9.10 -3.50
CA ILE A 568 13.54 -9.23 -2.95
C ILE A 568 13.77 -8.08 -1.99
N MET A 569 14.11 -8.39 -0.74
CA MET A 569 14.46 -7.41 0.27
C MET A 569 15.91 -7.62 0.73
N LEU A 570 16.72 -6.56 0.65
CA LEU A 570 18.09 -6.52 1.16
C LEU A 570 18.27 -5.30 2.06
N LYS A 571 19.31 -5.29 2.90
CA LYS A 571 19.74 -4.08 3.62
C LYS A 571 20.93 -3.47 2.89
N ASP A 572 20.86 -2.19 2.57
CA ASP A 572 21.98 -1.43 2.03
C ASP A 572 23.02 -1.18 3.13
N PRO A 573 24.26 -1.70 3.03
CA PRO A 573 25.30 -1.48 4.03
C PRO A 573 25.75 -0.02 4.16
N ILE A 574 25.55 0.81 3.13
CA ILE A 574 25.97 2.22 3.12
C ILE A 574 24.94 3.08 3.85
N THR A 575 23.66 2.95 3.48
CA THR A 575 22.58 3.78 4.04
C THR A 575 21.88 3.16 5.25
N ASN A 576 22.09 1.86 5.49
CA ASN A 576 21.33 1.03 6.44
C ASN A 576 19.82 0.93 6.16
N LEU A 577 19.37 1.33 4.97
CA LEU A 577 17.97 1.28 4.56
C LEU A 577 17.62 -0.04 3.88
N LEU A 578 16.32 -0.31 3.76
CA LEU A 578 15.83 -1.49 3.07
C LEU A 578 15.78 -1.25 1.56
N MET A 579 16.40 -2.13 0.79
CA MET A 579 16.29 -2.17 -0.66
C MET A 579 15.26 -3.20 -1.07
N LEU A 580 14.24 -2.77 -1.81
CA LEU A 580 13.18 -3.63 -2.33
C LEU A 580 13.16 -3.59 -3.84
N SER A 581 13.08 -4.76 -4.48
CA SER A 581 12.89 -4.87 -5.93
C SER A 581 11.74 -5.79 -6.25
N ASN A 582 11.31 -5.78 -7.52
CA ASN A 582 10.24 -6.65 -8.00
C ASN A 582 8.88 -6.37 -7.31
N LEU A 583 8.68 -5.13 -6.86
CA LEU A 583 7.40 -4.68 -6.33
C LEU A 583 6.37 -4.57 -7.48
N PRO A 584 5.12 -5.01 -7.32
CA PRO A 584 4.14 -5.04 -8.42
C PRO A 584 3.90 -3.68 -9.10
N GLY A 585 3.96 -2.59 -8.34
CA GLY A 585 3.79 -1.21 -8.84
C GLY A 585 5.06 -0.55 -9.36
N ALA A 586 6.22 -1.17 -9.15
CA ALA A 586 7.50 -0.67 -9.65
C ALA A 586 8.48 -1.83 -9.97
N PRO A 587 8.10 -2.78 -10.82
CA PRO A 587 8.81 -4.06 -10.93
C PRO A 587 10.18 -3.93 -11.61
N GLY A 588 10.38 -2.88 -12.42
CA GLY A 588 11.66 -2.50 -13.02
C GLY A 588 12.55 -1.62 -12.13
N MET A 589 12.11 -1.30 -10.91
CA MET A 589 12.78 -0.37 -10.01
C MET A 589 13.32 -1.09 -8.76
N ILE A 590 14.28 -0.44 -8.12
CA ILE A 590 14.73 -0.77 -6.76
C ILE A 590 14.42 0.42 -5.86
N HIS A 591 13.69 0.18 -4.78
CA HIS A 591 13.24 1.19 -3.81
C HIS A 591 14.10 1.11 -2.54
N TRP A 592 14.64 2.24 -2.10
CA TRP A 592 15.21 2.38 -0.76
C TRP A 592 14.12 2.89 0.16
N PHE A 593 13.63 2.02 1.03
CA PHE A 593 12.57 2.30 1.96
C PHE A 593 13.15 2.56 3.34
N ASP A 594 12.78 3.69 3.92
CA ASP A 594 13.02 4.00 5.32
C ASP A 594 11.79 3.59 6.14
N PRO A 595 11.91 2.56 7.00
CA PRO A 595 10.82 2.11 7.86
C PRO A 595 10.41 3.16 8.90
N ASN A 596 11.30 4.08 9.29
CA ASN A 596 11.01 5.06 10.33
C ASN A 596 10.15 6.20 9.78
N SER A 597 10.50 6.73 8.60
CA SER A 597 9.65 7.71 7.90
C SER A 597 8.43 7.05 7.23
N ALA A 598 8.47 5.72 7.09
CA ALA A 598 7.55 4.94 6.30
C ALA A 598 7.43 5.56 4.88
N SER A 599 8.57 5.76 4.22
CA SER A 599 8.62 6.32 2.87
C SER A 599 9.82 5.81 2.08
N VAL A 600 9.67 5.82 0.76
CA VAL A 600 10.74 5.57 -0.19
C VAL A 600 11.58 6.85 -0.27
N VAL A 601 12.86 6.74 0.06
CA VAL A 601 13.78 7.88 0.11
C VAL A 601 14.68 7.97 -1.13
N GLY A 602 14.78 6.87 -1.88
CA GLY A 602 15.45 6.86 -3.18
C GLY A 602 15.05 5.67 -4.03
N VAL A 603 15.28 5.82 -5.32
CA VAL A 603 14.90 4.84 -6.33
C VAL A 603 16.01 4.67 -7.36
N LEU A 604 16.15 3.47 -7.89
CA LEU A 604 17.02 3.16 -9.03
C LEU A 604 16.21 2.45 -10.12
N GLU A 605 16.20 3.01 -11.34
CA GLU A 605 15.63 2.34 -12.51
C GLU A 605 16.61 1.30 -13.03
N ALA A 606 16.41 0.05 -12.62
CA ALA A 606 17.27 -1.05 -13.03
C ALA A 606 16.85 -1.60 -14.40
N ALA A 607 15.56 -1.63 -14.71
CA ALA A 607 15.01 -2.12 -15.96
C ALA A 607 14.07 -1.06 -16.58
N PRO A 608 14.55 -0.29 -17.58
CA PRO A 608 13.76 0.78 -18.15
C PRO A 608 12.56 0.23 -18.92
N TYR A 609 11.41 0.89 -18.79
CA TYR A 609 10.19 0.50 -19.50
C TYR A 609 9.29 1.68 -19.82
N ASN A 610 8.71 1.63 -21.02
CA ASN A 610 7.69 2.58 -21.40
C ASN A 610 6.32 2.12 -20.87
N ARG A 611 5.84 2.81 -19.84
CA ARG A 611 4.64 2.46 -19.08
C ARG A 611 3.34 2.55 -19.88
N VAL A 612 3.35 3.36 -20.93
CA VAL A 612 2.22 3.57 -21.82
C VAL A 612 2.66 3.14 -23.22
N SER A 613 2.54 1.85 -23.48
CA SER A 613 2.94 1.23 -24.74
C SER A 613 1.75 0.92 -25.67
N ARG A 614 0.55 0.74 -25.10
CA ARG A 614 -0.67 0.44 -25.85
C ARG A 614 -1.33 1.70 -26.42
N ARG A 615 -1.88 1.60 -27.63
CA ARG A 615 -2.67 2.68 -28.27
C ARG A 615 -4.17 2.48 -28.06
N ASP A 616 -4.63 1.22 -28.03
CA ASP A 616 -6.04 0.86 -27.83
C ASP A 616 -6.17 -0.27 -26.81
N ARG A 617 -6.76 0.02 -25.63
CA ARG A 617 -6.97 -0.95 -24.54
C ARG A 617 -7.73 -2.20 -24.97
N THR A 618 -8.59 -2.11 -25.99
CA THR A 618 -9.44 -3.23 -26.44
C THR A 618 -8.78 -4.11 -27.50
N LYS A 619 -7.69 -3.65 -28.11
CA LYS A 619 -7.02 -4.34 -29.23
C LYS A 619 -5.59 -4.71 -28.91
N ASP A 620 -4.85 -3.80 -28.31
CA ASP A 620 -3.43 -3.96 -28.07
C ASP A 620 -3.21 -4.73 -26.76
N PRO A 621 -2.31 -5.72 -26.74
CA PRO A 621 -1.98 -6.42 -25.51
C PRO A 621 -1.26 -5.46 -24.56
N HIS A 622 -1.39 -5.73 -23.26
CA HIS A 622 -0.52 -5.09 -22.28
C HIS A 622 0.87 -5.73 -22.38
N ILE A 623 1.90 -4.95 -22.73
CA ILE A 623 3.27 -5.45 -22.70
C ILE A 623 3.63 -5.71 -21.24
N PRO A 624 3.98 -6.94 -20.85
CA PRO A 624 4.23 -7.20 -19.45
C PRO A 624 5.39 -6.34 -18.94
N VAL A 625 5.18 -5.81 -17.74
CA VAL A 625 6.11 -4.93 -17.06
C VAL A 625 7.47 -5.63 -16.86
N PRO A 626 8.60 -4.90 -16.97
CA PRO A 626 9.91 -5.49 -16.71
C PRO A 626 10.02 -5.89 -15.24
N ALA A 627 10.87 -6.87 -14.94
CA ALA A 627 11.07 -7.34 -13.58
C ALA A 627 12.55 -7.43 -13.21
N VAL A 628 12.93 -6.85 -12.08
CA VAL A 628 14.24 -7.07 -11.44
C VAL A 628 14.19 -8.40 -10.67
N THR A 629 14.45 -9.48 -11.40
CA THR A 629 14.33 -10.86 -10.90
C THR A 629 15.37 -11.28 -9.87
N HIS A 630 16.54 -10.64 -9.87
CA HIS A 630 17.61 -10.92 -8.91
C HIS A 630 18.34 -9.63 -8.55
N MET A 631 18.79 -9.57 -7.30
CA MET A 631 19.57 -8.46 -6.76
C MET A 631 20.54 -9.02 -5.72
N ALA A 632 21.81 -8.65 -5.82
CA ALA A 632 22.85 -9.02 -4.87
C ALA A 632 23.86 -7.88 -4.72
N MET A 633 24.50 -7.79 -3.56
CA MET A 633 25.35 -6.65 -3.20
C MET A 633 26.56 -7.13 -2.39
N GLY A 634 27.73 -6.54 -2.64
CA GLY A 634 28.92 -6.79 -1.83
C GLY A 634 28.76 -6.27 -0.39
N LYS A 635 29.55 -6.79 0.56
CA LYS A 635 29.43 -6.47 2.00
C LYS A 635 29.57 -4.99 2.32
N HIS A 636 30.30 -4.25 1.48
CA HIS A 636 30.52 -2.80 1.64
C HIS A 636 29.46 -1.93 0.96
N GLY A 637 28.50 -2.53 0.24
CA GLY A 637 27.46 -1.83 -0.50
C GLY A 637 27.93 -1.06 -1.74
N LYS A 638 29.24 -1.01 -2.04
CA LYS A 638 29.77 -0.25 -3.17
C LYS A 638 29.46 -0.86 -4.53
N ASP A 639 29.21 -2.16 -4.58
CA ASP A 639 28.96 -2.92 -5.80
C ASP A 639 27.60 -3.62 -5.68
N LEU A 640 26.70 -3.30 -6.61
CA LEU A 640 25.36 -3.86 -6.72
C LEU A 640 25.25 -4.56 -8.07
N VAL A 641 24.71 -5.77 -8.09
CA VAL A 641 24.47 -6.54 -9.30
C VAL A 641 22.98 -6.88 -9.37
N THR A 642 22.39 -6.65 -10.55
CA THR A 642 20.97 -6.90 -10.77
C THR A 642 20.78 -7.75 -12.02
N VAL A 643 19.74 -8.56 -12.03
CA VAL A 643 19.27 -9.24 -13.24
C VAL A 643 17.84 -8.84 -13.53
N ASP A 644 17.62 -8.29 -14.71
CA ASP A 644 16.31 -7.89 -15.19
C ASP A 644 15.82 -8.73 -16.38
N LYS A 645 14.50 -8.88 -16.46
CA LYS A 645 13.78 -9.44 -17.61
C LYS A 645 12.92 -8.34 -18.22
N VAL A 646 13.09 -8.12 -19.52
CA VAL A 646 12.37 -7.08 -20.28
C VAL A 646 11.77 -7.70 -21.54
N TRP A 647 10.48 -7.46 -21.78
CA TRP A 647 9.80 -7.86 -23.00
C TRP A 647 10.20 -6.96 -24.16
N THR A 648 10.42 -7.54 -25.34
CA THR A 648 10.83 -6.81 -26.53
C THR A 648 10.15 -7.36 -27.78
N GLU A 649 9.74 -6.46 -28.66
CA GLU A 649 9.29 -6.77 -30.01
C GLU A 649 10.45 -7.19 -30.93
N ASN A 650 11.70 -6.95 -30.50
CA ASN A 650 12.87 -7.34 -31.26
C ASN A 650 13.09 -8.86 -31.18
N LEU A 651 12.54 -9.57 -32.17
CA LEU A 651 12.63 -11.03 -32.28
C LEU A 651 14.06 -11.58 -32.44
N SER A 652 15.07 -10.72 -32.65
CA SER A 652 16.49 -11.12 -32.74
C SER A 652 17.19 -11.24 -31.38
N VAL A 653 16.61 -10.70 -30.30
CA VAL A 653 17.25 -10.65 -28.97
C VAL A 653 16.36 -11.35 -27.94
N GLY A 654 16.95 -12.16 -27.06
CA GLY A 654 16.23 -12.85 -25.99
C GLY A 654 15.52 -14.14 -26.43
N SER A 655 14.85 -14.77 -25.47
CA SER A 655 14.13 -16.02 -25.62
C SER A 655 12.76 -15.78 -26.25
N SER A 656 12.35 -16.61 -27.21
CA SER A 656 11.05 -16.48 -27.85
C SER A 656 9.90 -16.72 -26.86
N SER A 657 8.90 -15.85 -26.90
CA SER A 657 7.70 -15.91 -26.06
C SER A 657 6.48 -15.44 -26.85
N ASN A 658 5.29 -15.77 -26.35
CA ASN A 658 4.03 -15.44 -26.99
C ASN A 658 3.17 -14.63 -26.02
N LEU A 659 2.83 -13.41 -26.41
CA LEU A 659 1.90 -12.57 -25.65
C LEU A 659 0.48 -12.78 -26.18
N VAL A 660 -0.46 -13.10 -25.29
CA VAL A 660 -1.87 -13.29 -25.67
C VAL A 660 -2.61 -11.97 -25.46
N ALA A 661 -3.13 -11.39 -26.54
CA ALA A 661 -3.93 -10.17 -26.47
C ALA A 661 -5.33 -10.44 -25.88
N PRO A 662 -6.08 -9.39 -25.48
CA PRO A 662 -7.41 -9.55 -24.86
C PRO A 662 -8.41 -10.37 -25.70
N LYS A 663 -8.27 -10.36 -27.04
CA LYS A 663 -9.11 -11.14 -27.97
C LYS A 663 -8.56 -12.54 -28.27
N GLY A 664 -7.58 -13.01 -27.52
CA GLY A 664 -6.92 -14.30 -27.71
C GLY A 664 -5.91 -14.36 -28.85
N SER A 665 -5.67 -13.25 -29.57
CA SER A 665 -4.64 -13.23 -30.63
C SER A 665 -3.25 -13.33 -30.03
N ILE A 666 -2.43 -14.23 -30.55
CA ILE A 666 -1.05 -14.41 -30.11
C ILE A 666 -0.15 -13.44 -30.87
N ILE A 667 0.62 -12.64 -30.14
CA ILE A 667 1.61 -11.71 -30.66
C ILE A 667 3.00 -12.25 -30.28
N PRO A 668 3.84 -12.61 -31.26
CA PRO A 668 5.18 -13.11 -30.98
C PRO A 668 6.02 -11.98 -30.39
N MET A 669 6.68 -12.26 -29.27
CA MET A 669 7.61 -11.35 -28.60
C MET A 669 8.83 -12.13 -28.14
N ASN A 670 9.87 -11.43 -27.68
CA ASN A 670 10.96 -12.06 -26.95
C ASN A 670 11.09 -11.49 -25.53
N VAL A 671 11.70 -12.26 -24.64
CA VAL A 671 12.10 -11.81 -23.30
C VAL A 671 13.61 -11.72 -23.25
N CYS A 672 14.14 -10.52 -23.04
CA CYS A 672 15.56 -10.28 -22.87
C CYS A 672 15.90 -10.36 -21.38
N THR A 673 16.82 -11.25 -21.01
CA THR A 673 17.43 -11.27 -19.67
C THR A 673 18.76 -10.53 -19.72
N SER A 674 18.97 -9.56 -18.83
CA SER A 674 20.23 -8.80 -18.75
C SER A 674 20.80 -8.84 -17.34
N ILE A 675 22.12 -9.00 -17.22
CA ILE A 675 22.84 -8.75 -15.97
C ILE A 675 23.47 -7.36 -16.02
N LYS A 676 23.30 -6.58 -14.95
CA LYS A 676 23.81 -5.21 -14.82
C LYS A 676 24.64 -5.07 -13.56
N PHE A 677 25.75 -4.36 -13.69
CA PHE A 677 26.71 -4.10 -12.63
C PHE A 677 26.72 -2.61 -12.34
N TRP A 678 26.47 -2.27 -11.09
CA TRP A 678 26.31 -0.91 -10.61
C TRP A 678 27.37 -0.60 -9.56
N MET A 679 27.90 0.61 -9.61
CA MET A 679 28.88 1.09 -8.64
C MET A 679 28.37 2.32 -7.91
N TYR A 680 28.55 2.34 -6.60
CA TYR A 680 28.27 3.52 -5.78
C TYR A 680 29.29 4.62 -6.07
N ALA A 681 28.84 5.71 -6.68
CA ALA A 681 29.60 6.92 -6.90
C ALA A 681 29.68 7.74 -5.60
N GLU A 682 30.86 7.77 -4.98
CA GLU A 682 31.10 8.64 -3.84
C GLU A 682 31.03 10.11 -4.29
N THR A 683 30.01 10.84 -3.84
CA THR A 683 29.98 12.29 -4.08
C THR A 683 31.14 12.93 -3.33
N SER A 684 32.12 13.46 -4.05
CA SER A 684 33.31 14.04 -3.45
C SER A 684 32.92 15.16 -2.49
N LYS A 685 33.40 15.08 -1.24
CA LYS A 685 33.09 16.05 -0.17
C LYS A 685 33.58 17.49 -0.46
N ASN A 686 34.27 17.72 -1.59
CA ASN A 686 34.93 18.99 -1.91
C ASN A 686 34.31 19.79 -3.06
N SER A 687 33.25 19.31 -3.73
CA SER A 687 32.52 20.21 -4.64
C SER A 687 31.62 21.12 -3.82
N LYS A 688 31.90 22.43 -3.82
CA LYS A 688 31.09 23.52 -3.23
C LYS A 688 29.64 23.63 -3.78
N SER A 689 29.06 22.56 -4.31
CA SER A 689 27.68 22.45 -4.74
C SER A 689 26.73 21.96 -3.64
N GLU A 690 27.10 22.05 -2.35
CA GLU A 690 26.14 21.78 -1.27
C GLU A 690 24.89 22.68 -1.36
N LEU A 691 25.02 23.88 -1.93
CA LEU A 691 23.88 24.75 -2.24
C LEU A 691 22.90 24.14 -3.26
N SER A 692 23.32 23.20 -4.12
CA SER A 692 22.41 22.49 -5.04
C SER A 692 21.84 21.21 -4.44
N ARG A 693 22.46 20.64 -3.40
CA ARG A 693 21.90 19.53 -2.62
C ARG A 693 20.80 20.00 -1.67
N SER A 694 20.93 21.19 -1.08
CA SER A 694 19.90 21.81 -0.23
C SER A 694 18.59 22.18 -0.97
N LYS A 695 18.60 22.20 -2.31
CA LYS A 695 17.40 22.44 -3.14
C LYS A 695 16.83 21.18 -3.80
N ARG A 696 17.39 19.99 -3.53
CA ARG A 696 16.78 18.74 -4.01
C ARG A 696 15.64 18.38 -3.07
N ASN A 697 14.42 18.60 -3.55
CA ASN A 697 13.18 18.33 -2.84
C ASN A 697 13.15 16.86 -2.41
N SER A 698 12.69 16.60 -1.19
CA SER A 698 12.57 15.26 -0.61
C SER A 698 11.77 14.32 -1.51
N GLY A 699 12.19 13.06 -1.61
CA GLY A 699 11.42 11.96 -2.20
C GLY A 699 11.82 11.50 -3.61
N ASP A 700 12.77 12.16 -4.28
CA ASP A 700 13.23 11.74 -5.63
C ASP A 700 14.76 11.77 -5.72
N THR A 701 15.44 11.31 -4.66
CA THR A 701 16.90 11.28 -4.67
C THR A 701 17.33 10.03 -5.42
N PRO A 702 17.86 10.15 -6.66
CA PRO A 702 18.47 9.00 -7.30
C PRO A 702 19.60 8.52 -6.39
N MET A 703 19.61 7.22 -6.10
CA MET A 703 20.72 6.66 -5.36
C MET A 703 21.98 6.78 -6.21
N ASN A 704 23.13 6.99 -5.57
CA ASN A 704 24.39 7.25 -6.29
C ASN A 704 24.95 5.98 -6.97
N TYR A 705 24.12 5.06 -7.44
CA TYR A 705 24.56 3.90 -8.20
C TYR A 705 24.60 4.24 -9.69
N VAL A 706 25.77 4.06 -10.29
CA VAL A 706 26.00 4.28 -11.72
C VAL A 706 26.21 2.92 -12.38
N LEU A 707 25.52 2.68 -13.50
CA LEU A 707 25.72 1.48 -14.30
C LEU A 707 27.12 1.50 -14.91
N VAL A 708 27.95 0.51 -14.58
CA VAL A 708 29.33 0.39 -15.09
C VAL A 708 29.45 -0.67 -16.19
N SER A 709 28.61 -1.70 -16.17
CA SER A 709 28.60 -2.76 -17.19
C SER A 709 27.23 -3.41 -17.30
N SER A 710 26.84 -3.82 -18.50
CA SER A 710 25.58 -4.53 -18.76
C SER A 710 25.81 -5.59 -19.83
N MET A 711 25.28 -6.80 -19.62
CA MET A 711 25.39 -7.92 -20.56
C MET A 711 24.02 -8.52 -20.80
N ALA A 712 23.56 -8.44 -22.05
CA ALA A 712 22.34 -9.11 -22.49
C ALA A 712 22.60 -10.61 -22.69
N ALA A 713 21.60 -11.44 -22.42
CA ALA A 713 21.65 -12.89 -22.56
C ALA A 713 22.86 -13.52 -21.82
N PRO A 714 23.01 -13.31 -20.49
CA PRO A 714 24.19 -13.74 -19.74
C PRO A 714 24.48 -15.24 -19.85
N HIS A 715 23.46 -16.07 -20.09
CA HIS A 715 23.54 -17.52 -20.26
C HIS A 715 23.14 -17.98 -21.66
N GLY A 716 23.24 -17.11 -22.67
CA GLY A 716 22.80 -17.37 -24.04
C GLY A 716 21.35 -16.95 -24.27
N ARG A 717 20.90 -17.07 -25.53
CA ARG A 717 19.62 -16.52 -26.01
C ARG A 717 18.42 -17.01 -25.21
N ASP A 718 18.39 -18.31 -24.93
CA ASP A 718 17.30 -18.98 -24.21
C ASP A 718 17.64 -19.21 -22.73
N GLY A 719 18.83 -18.78 -22.29
CA GLY A 719 19.31 -18.97 -20.93
C GLY A 719 18.75 -17.92 -19.99
N THR A 720 18.01 -18.34 -18.96
CA THR A 720 17.58 -17.46 -17.88
C THR A 720 18.55 -17.55 -16.71
N VAL A 721 18.59 -16.52 -15.87
CA VAL A 721 19.30 -16.58 -14.58
C VAL A 721 18.31 -17.06 -13.53
N CYS A 722 18.66 -18.11 -12.80
CA CYS A 722 17.85 -18.65 -11.70
C CYS A 722 18.44 -18.34 -10.31
N ALA A 723 19.72 -17.95 -10.22
CA ALA A 723 20.32 -17.47 -8.98
C ALA A 723 21.49 -16.50 -9.26
N LEU A 724 21.73 -15.59 -8.31
CA LEU A 724 22.77 -14.57 -8.34
C LEU A 724 23.32 -14.39 -6.92
N ASP A 725 24.65 -14.30 -6.79
CA ASP A 725 25.29 -13.81 -5.57
C ASP A 725 26.57 -13.01 -5.89
N VAL A 726 26.99 -12.15 -4.97
CA VAL A 726 28.17 -11.29 -5.08
C VAL A 726 29.10 -11.60 -3.91
N ALA A 727 30.39 -11.80 -4.20
CA ALA A 727 31.39 -12.04 -3.18
C ALA A 727 31.45 -10.86 -2.19
N PRO A 728 31.77 -11.09 -0.91
CA PRO A 728 31.79 -10.04 0.11
C PRO A 728 32.67 -8.82 -0.24
N ASP A 729 33.74 -9.02 -1.01
CA ASP A 729 34.64 -7.96 -1.46
C ASP A 729 34.08 -7.09 -2.60
N GLY A 730 33.00 -7.52 -3.26
CA GLY A 730 32.36 -6.84 -4.38
C GLY A 730 33.08 -6.99 -5.72
N ASN A 731 34.15 -7.79 -5.82
CA ASN A 731 34.93 -7.92 -7.05
C ASN A 731 34.51 -9.10 -7.92
N THR A 732 33.77 -10.06 -7.35
CA THR A 732 33.33 -11.27 -8.03
C THR A 732 31.83 -11.45 -7.87
N ALA A 733 31.15 -11.91 -8.92
CA ALA A 733 29.75 -12.30 -8.87
C ALA A 733 29.56 -13.66 -9.56
N CYS A 734 28.53 -14.41 -9.14
CA CYS A 734 28.17 -15.68 -9.74
C CYS A 734 26.72 -15.66 -10.21
N THR A 735 26.47 -16.16 -11.43
CA THR A 735 25.11 -16.44 -11.92
C THR A 735 24.95 -17.90 -12.26
N LEU A 736 23.77 -18.46 -11.98
CA LEU A 736 23.40 -19.83 -12.33
C LEU A 736 22.25 -19.80 -13.35
N SER A 737 22.26 -20.73 -14.31
CA SER A 737 21.18 -20.94 -15.27
C SER A 737 20.80 -22.40 -15.35
N GLN A 738 19.50 -22.66 -15.25
CA GLN A 738 18.92 -23.98 -15.42
C GLN A 738 18.98 -24.41 -16.89
N GLU A 739 18.63 -23.53 -17.82
CA GLU A 739 18.57 -23.87 -19.26
C GLU A 739 19.96 -24.07 -19.86
N GLU A 740 20.95 -23.25 -19.46
CA GLU A 740 22.34 -23.41 -19.92
C GLU A 740 23.06 -24.60 -19.25
N ASN A 741 22.53 -25.09 -18.13
CA ASN A 741 23.19 -26.09 -17.29
C ASN A 741 24.60 -25.68 -16.89
N ALA A 742 24.73 -24.46 -16.40
CA ALA A 742 26.02 -23.89 -16.06
C ALA A 742 25.86 -22.74 -15.06
N PHE A 743 26.92 -22.53 -14.28
CA PHE A 743 27.14 -21.24 -13.63
C PHE A 743 28.27 -20.48 -14.31
N ARG A 744 28.23 -19.16 -14.15
CA ARG A 744 29.23 -18.22 -14.66
C ARG A 744 29.80 -17.41 -13.52
N ILE A 745 31.09 -17.11 -13.61
CA ILE A 745 31.81 -16.24 -12.70
C ILE A 745 32.14 -14.95 -13.44
N TRP A 746 31.74 -13.83 -12.85
CA TRP A 746 31.97 -12.47 -13.34
C TRP A 746 32.99 -11.80 -12.44
N VAL A 747 33.98 -11.13 -13.02
CA VAL A 747 35.03 -10.46 -12.26
C VAL A 747 35.16 -9.01 -12.70
N LYS A 748 35.28 -8.12 -11.72
CA LYS A 748 35.56 -6.70 -11.86
C LYS A 748 37.04 -6.51 -12.17
N ASN A 749 37.34 -5.88 -13.29
CA ASN A 749 38.72 -5.55 -13.65
C ASN A 749 39.18 -4.30 -12.88
N THR A 750 40.22 -4.43 -12.06
CA THR A 750 40.82 -3.35 -11.28
C THR A 750 42.16 -2.85 -11.83
N ASP A 751 42.69 -3.49 -12.88
CA ASP A 751 44.10 -3.34 -13.27
C ASP A 751 44.38 -2.16 -14.22
N SER A 752 43.35 -1.47 -14.72
CA SER A 752 43.51 -0.33 -15.64
C SER A 752 43.41 1.01 -14.90
N SER A 753 44.54 1.70 -14.75
CA SER A 753 44.61 3.05 -14.17
C SER A 753 43.89 4.14 -14.99
N ASP A 754 43.51 3.85 -16.25
CA ASP A 754 42.95 4.83 -17.19
C ASP A 754 41.57 4.45 -17.79
N VAL A 755 40.94 3.34 -17.40
CA VAL A 755 39.65 2.90 -17.98
C VAL A 755 38.63 2.60 -16.89
N ALA A 756 37.39 3.07 -17.12
CA ALA A 756 36.21 2.81 -16.30
C ALA A 756 36.13 1.33 -15.88
N PHE A 757 35.75 1.09 -14.62
CA PHE A 757 35.55 -0.24 -14.05
C PHE A 757 34.73 -1.13 -14.99
N LEU A 758 35.34 -2.20 -15.50
CA LEU A 758 34.71 -3.12 -16.46
C LEU A 758 34.51 -4.48 -15.82
N TRP A 759 33.29 -5.01 -15.90
CA TRP A 759 32.99 -6.39 -15.53
C TRP A 759 33.06 -7.31 -16.74
N LYS A 760 33.68 -8.48 -16.57
CA LYS A 760 33.76 -9.51 -17.61
C LYS A 760 33.41 -10.89 -17.06
N CYS A 761 32.88 -11.77 -17.92
CA CYS A 761 32.77 -13.19 -17.61
C CYS A 761 34.17 -13.80 -17.59
N LEU A 762 34.60 -14.35 -16.46
CA LEU A 762 35.88 -15.03 -16.33
C LEU A 762 35.76 -16.51 -16.74
N TYR A 763 34.79 -17.23 -16.18
CA TYR A 763 34.60 -18.66 -16.44
C TYR A 763 33.14 -19.02 -16.63
N LYS A 764 32.92 -20.10 -17.40
CA LYS A 764 31.66 -20.85 -17.48
C LYS A 764 31.95 -22.29 -17.07
N VAL A 765 31.25 -22.76 -16.04
CA VAL A 765 31.45 -24.12 -15.51
C VAL A 765 30.19 -24.93 -15.79
N LYS A 766 30.36 -26.04 -16.52
CA LYS A 766 29.28 -26.97 -16.92
C LYS A 766 29.27 -28.30 -16.17
N THR A 767 30.33 -28.69 -15.45
CA THR A 767 30.35 -30.00 -14.77
C THR A 767 31.23 -29.90 -13.53
N PRO A 768 30.79 -30.42 -12.36
CA PRO A 768 29.50 -31.09 -12.09
C PRO A 768 28.25 -30.20 -12.12
N SER A 769 28.37 -28.88 -12.32
CA SER A 769 27.25 -27.94 -12.32
C SER A 769 26.15 -28.17 -13.37
N GLY A 770 26.43 -28.89 -14.46
CA GLY A 770 25.48 -29.15 -15.56
C GLY A 770 24.45 -30.23 -15.27
N PHE A 771 24.36 -30.66 -14.01
CA PHE A 771 23.22 -31.37 -13.44
C PHE A 771 22.26 -30.43 -12.69
N SER A 772 22.38 -29.10 -12.86
CA SER A 772 21.40 -28.11 -12.36
C SER A 772 19.95 -28.41 -12.81
N ASN A 773 19.79 -29.22 -13.86
CA ASN A 773 18.53 -29.80 -14.37
C ASN A 773 17.75 -30.72 -13.41
N MET A 774 18.28 -31.12 -12.25
CA MET A 774 17.51 -31.98 -11.35
C MET A 774 16.50 -31.25 -10.49
N LEU A 775 16.45 -29.90 -10.54
CA LEU A 775 15.29 -29.17 -10.04
C LEU A 775 14.07 -29.71 -10.79
N SER A 776 13.23 -30.48 -10.10
CA SER A 776 12.11 -31.19 -10.68
C SER A 776 11.33 -30.26 -11.62
N ASN A 777 11.04 -30.69 -12.86
CA ASN A 777 10.25 -29.91 -13.83
C ASN A 777 8.87 -29.50 -13.28
N GLU A 778 8.45 -30.08 -12.16
CA GLU A 778 7.21 -29.79 -11.44
C GLU A 778 7.33 -28.61 -10.47
N ALA A 779 8.53 -28.34 -9.93
CA ALA A 779 8.76 -27.19 -9.07
C ALA A 779 8.96 -25.93 -9.95
N PRO A 780 8.03 -24.96 -9.94
CA PRO A 780 8.27 -23.71 -10.66
C PRO A 780 9.56 -23.07 -10.13
N PRO A 781 10.43 -22.51 -10.99
CA PRO A 781 11.54 -21.68 -10.53
C PRO A 781 10.91 -20.50 -9.79
N THR A 782 10.84 -20.59 -8.46
CA THR A 782 10.53 -19.44 -7.62
C THR A 782 11.73 -18.53 -7.77
N ALA A 783 11.56 -17.38 -8.43
CA ALA A 783 12.61 -16.36 -8.45
C ALA A 783 13.02 -16.03 -7.00
N GLY A 784 14.21 -15.47 -6.77
CA GLY A 784 14.69 -15.24 -5.40
C GLY A 784 15.22 -16.47 -4.65
N GLN A 785 15.29 -17.65 -5.28
CA GLN A 785 16.07 -18.77 -4.76
C GLN A 785 17.55 -18.36 -4.63
N ARG A 786 18.12 -18.58 -3.45
CA ARG A 786 19.55 -18.37 -3.19
C ARG A 786 20.30 -19.68 -3.43
N LEU A 787 20.35 -20.13 -4.68
CA LEU A 787 21.02 -21.39 -5.05
C LEU A 787 22.55 -21.27 -5.11
N VAL A 788 23.06 -20.04 -5.14
CA VAL A 788 24.50 -19.76 -5.07
C VAL A 788 24.76 -18.87 -3.86
N SER A 789 25.85 -19.13 -3.15
CA SER A 789 26.27 -18.32 -2.01
C SER A 789 27.79 -18.32 -1.88
N PHE A 790 28.40 -17.16 -1.69
CA PHE A 790 29.80 -17.04 -1.29
C PHE A 790 29.97 -17.20 0.22
N SER A 791 31.09 -17.78 0.65
CA SER A 791 31.52 -17.76 2.05
C SER A 791 31.71 -16.33 2.54
N SER A 792 31.67 -16.12 3.86
CA SER A 792 31.77 -14.78 4.45
C SER A 792 33.12 -14.09 4.20
N ASP A 793 34.16 -14.89 3.90
CA ASP A 793 35.48 -14.43 3.47
C ASP A 793 35.67 -14.37 1.95
N GLY A 794 34.68 -14.81 1.17
CA GLY A 794 34.69 -14.82 -0.28
C GLY A 794 35.62 -15.85 -0.93
N SER A 795 36.23 -16.75 -0.16
CA SER A 795 37.18 -17.75 -0.70
C SER A 795 36.51 -18.96 -1.33
N VAL A 796 35.30 -19.32 -0.88
CA VAL A 796 34.54 -20.50 -1.33
C VAL A 796 33.20 -20.07 -1.90
N LEU A 797 32.79 -20.69 -2.99
CA LEU A 797 31.48 -20.55 -3.60
C LEU A 797 30.69 -21.85 -3.48
N ALA A 798 29.51 -21.80 -2.87
CA ALA A 798 28.53 -22.88 -2.87
C ALA A 798 27.59 -22.74 -4.07
N VAL A 799 27.34 -23.84 -4.77
CA VAL A 799 26.40 -23.92 -5.89
C VAL A 799 25.50 -25.13 -5.72
N CYS A 800 24.20 -24.90 -5.57
CA CYS A 800 23.17 -25.93 -5.46
C CYS A 800 22.82 -26.54 -6.81
N TYR A 801 22.51 -27.83 -6.82
CA TYR A 801 21.98 -28.55 -7.98
C TYR A 801 21.09 -29.72 -7.50
N GLY A 802 19.78 -29.53 -7.61
CA GLY A 802 18.78 -30.44 -7.06
C GLY A 802 18.96 -30.66 -5.54
N PRO A 803 19.13 -31.90 -5.06
CA PRO A 803 19.28 -32.21 -3.63
C PRO A 803 20.72 -32.07 -3.10
N ASN A 804 21.66 -31.55 -3.90
CA ASN A 804 23.09 -31.47 -3.57
C ASN A 804 23.65 -30.04 -3.67
N VAL A 805 24.79 -29.80 -3.02
CA VAL A 805 25.57 -28.56 -3.07
C VAL A 805 27.02 -28.87 -3.43
N THR A 806 27.60 -28.15 -4.38
CA THR A 806 29.03 -28.23 -4.71
C THR A 806 29.75 -26.99 -4.15
N LEU A 807 30.93 -27.19 -3.57
CA LEU A 807 31.77 -26.12 -3.07
C LEU A 807 32.97 -25.93 -3.99
N TRP A 808 33.27 -24.69 -4.32
CA TRP A 808 34.26 -24.32 -5.33
C TRP A 808 35.24 -23.29 -4.81
N ASP A 809 36.51 -23.45 -5.17
CA ASP A 809 37.43 -22.33 -5.27
C ASP A 809 37.18 -21.66 -6.63
N HIS A 810 36.46 -20.55 -6.59
CA HIS A 810 36.03 -19.82 -7.78
C HIS A 810 37.19 -19.12 -8.51
N SER A 811 38.31 -18.85 -7.82
CA SER A 811 39.47 -18.17 -8.41
C SER A 811 40.21 -19.08 -9.38
N ASN A 812 40.30 -20.38 -9.06
CA ASN A 812 40.93 -21.38 -9.90
C ASN A 812 39.92 -22.27 -10.65
N ALA A 813 38.62 -22.03 -10.48
CA ALA A 813 37.53 -22.88 -10.97
C ALA A 813 37.70 -24.36 -10.57
N THR A 814 38.12 -24.63 -9.33
CA THR A 814 38.35 -26.00 -8.83
C THR A 814 37.25 -26.42 -7.88
N LEU A 815 36.71 -27.63 -8.11
CA LEU A 815 35.74 -28.24 -7.21
C LEU A 815 36.46 -28.72 -5.95
N LEU A 816 36.02 -28.24 -4.79
CA LEU A 816 36.57 -28.62 -3.49
C LEU A 816 35.88 -29.88 -2.95
N THR A 817 34.54 -29.87 -2.90
CA THR A 817 33.73 -30.99 -2.40
C THR A 817 32.28 -30.90 -2.86
N SER A 818 31.50 -31.94 -2.58
CA SER A 818 30.06 -32.02 -2.81
C SER A 818 29.35 -32.55 -1.57
N LEU A 819 28.22 -31.94 -1.23
CA LEU A 819 27.36 -32.26 -0.10
C LEU A 819 26.01 -32.72 -0.64
N GLY A 820 25.51 -33.86 -0.18
CA GLY A 820 24.16 -34.32 -0.49
C GLY A 820 23.22 -34.16 0.69
N THR A 821 21.92 -34.07 0.44
CA THR A 821 20.91 -34.26 1.49
C THR A 821 20.80 -35.77 1.77
N ASP A 822 21.16 -36.23 2.97
CA ASP A 822 21.19 -37.67 3.30
C ASP A 822 19.80 -38.33 3.43
N SER A 823 18.82 -37.93 2.64
CA SER A 823 17.56 -38.66 2.56
C SER A 823 17.85 -40.01 1.92
N THR A 824 18.14 -41.02 2.74
CA THR A 824 17.86 -42.40 2.34
C THR A 824 16.40 -42.41 1.92
N PRO A 825 16.07 -42.67 0.65
CA PRO A 825 14.69 -42.58 0.17
C PRO A 825 13.87 -43.58 0.98
N THR A 826 13.12 -43.09 1.96
CA THR A 826 12.03 -43.87 2.51
C THR A 826 11.00 -43.99 1.40
N ARG A 827 10.33 -45.14 1.29
CA ARG A 827 9.58 -45.58 0.09
C ARG A 827 8.52 -44.61 -0.46
N ASN A 828 8.24 -43.50 0.25
CA ASN A 828 7.24 -42.47 -0.06
C ASN A 828 7.77 -41.02 -0.06
N GLN A 829 9.06 -40.74 0.14
CA GLN A 829 9.62 -39.37 0.09
C GLN A 829 10.49 -39.18 -1.15
N THR A 830 10.10 -38.25 -2.01
CA THR A 830 10.94 -37.73 -3.10
C THR A 830 12.07 -36.90 -2.51
N ASN A 831 13.29 -37.02 -3.03
CA ASN A 831 14.37 -36.09 -2.68
C ASN A 831 13.94 -34.68 -3.10
N GLU A 832 13.72 -33.82 -2.12
CA GLU A 832 13.38 -32.43 -2.39
C GLU A 832 14.61 -31.66 -2.86
N ASP A 833 14.36 -30.71 -3.74
CA ASP A 833 15.36 -29.81 -4.24
C ASP A 833 15.71 -28.73 -3.21
N ILE A 834 17.00 -28.41 -3.13
CA ILE A 834 17.48 -27.29 -2.33
C ILE A 834 17.06 -26.00 -3.02
N GLN A 835 16.37 -25.13 -2.28
CA GLN A 835 15.89 -23.83 -2.72
C GLN A 835 16.79 -22.68 -2.26
N GLU A 836 17.47 -22.84 -1.11
CA GLU A 836 18.43 -21.84 -0.63
C GLU A 836 19.63 -22.50 0.07
N VAL A 837 20.80 -21.87 -0.11
CA VAL A 837 22.04 -22.16 0.61
C VAL A 837 22.58 -20.88 1.24
N HIS A 838 23.01 -20.95 2.50
CA HIS A 838 23.65 -19.83 3.20
C HIS A 838 24.84 -20.30 4.00
N PHE A 839 25.97 -19.59 3.90
CA PHE A 839 27.07 -19.72 4.86
C PHE A 839 26.74 -19.01 6.17
N MET A 840 27.12 -19.60 7.30
CA MET A 840 26.88 -19.01 8.61
C MET A 840 28.11 -18.24 9.15
N ASN A 841 27.89 -16.95 9.33
CA ASN A 841 28.93 -15.95 9.59
C ASN A 841 29.52 -16.06 11.01
N LYS A 842 30.70 -16.67 11.12
CA LYS A 842 31.79 -16.39 12.09
C LYS A 842 32.96 -17.36 11.89
N THR A 843 32.66 -18.58 11.47
CA THR A 843 33.63 -19.65 11.20
C THR A 843 33.45 -20.30 9.83
N ASP A 844 32.35 -20.00 9.11
CA ASP A 844 31.96 -20.62 7.83
C ASP A 844 32.10 -22.15 7.85
N ASP A 845 31.95 -22.73 9.04
CA ASP A 845 32.05 -24.17 9.31
C ASP A 845 30.69 -24.85 9.21
N THR A 846 29.63 -24.10 8.87
CA THR A 846 28.29 -24.62 8.68
C THR A 846 27.59 -23.93 7.53
N ILE A 847 26.93 -24.74 6.73
CA ILE A 847 26.05 -24.34 5.64
C ILE A 847 24.62 -24.66 6.05
N LEU A 848 23.74 -23.68 5.92
CA LEU A 848 22.31 -23.82 6.08
C LEU A 848 21.69 -24.11 4.72
N LEU A 849 20.93 -25.20 4.62
CA LEU A 849 20.20 -25.62 3.43
C LEU A 849 18.71 -25.55 3.70
N LYS A 850 17.96 -25.00 2.75
CA LYS A 850 16.49 -24.94 2.75
C LYS A 850 15.94 -25.71 1.56
N THR A 851 14.97 -26.58 1.79
CA THR A 851 14.10 -27.18 0.76
C THR A 851 12.67 -26.66 0.97
N THR A 852 11.69 -27.16 0.20
CA THR A 852 10.29 -26.76 0.37
C THR A 852 9.74 -27.12 1.76
N SER A 853 10.05 -28.31 2.26
CA SER A 853 9.56 -28.79 3.57
C SER A 853 10.62 -28.81 4.66
N GLN A 854 11.91 -28.59 4.35
CA GLN A 854 12.99 -28.86 5.30
C GLN A 854 14.01 -27.72 5.41
N ILE A 855 14.60 -27.59 6.59
CA ILE A 855 15.83 -26.84 6.84
C ILE A 855 16.88 -27.81 7.39
N SER A 856 18.14 -27.65 7.02
CA SER A 856 19.24 -28.41 7.63
C SER A 856 20.51 -27.61 7.75
N ALA A 857 21.24 -27.84 8.85
CA ALA A 857 22.59 -27.34 9.04
C ALA A 857 23.58 -28.49 8.78
N ARG A 858 24.59 -28.23 7.96
CA ARG A 858 25.61 -29.21 7.54
C ARG A 858 27.01 -28.64 7.58
N SER A 859 28.02 -29.49 7.72
CA SER A 859 29.41 -29.08 7.55
C SER A 859 29.79 -28.93 6.08
N PRO A 860 30.49 -27.85 5.69
CA PRO A 860 31.07 -27.70 4.37
C PRO A 860 32.23 -28.65 4.11
N PHE A 861 32.86 -29.21 5.16
CA PHE A 861 34.04 -30.08 5.03
C PHE A 861 33.68 -31.54 4.71
N GLY A 862 32.39 -31.84 4.59
CA GLY A 862 31.88 -33.17 4.32
C GLY A 862 31.80 -34.04 5.58
N GLY A 863 30.82 -34.94 5.54
CA GLY A 863 30.63 -36.03 6.48
C GLY A 863 29.93 -37.12 5.70
N GLY A 864 30.69 -38.10 5.20
CA GLY A 864 30.08 -39.31 4.65
C GLY A 864 29.49 -40.18 5.78
N SER A 865 29.54 -41.49 5.62
CA SER A 865 29.28 -42.45 6.71
C SER A 865 30.21 -42.32 7.94
N ASN A 866 31.19 -41.42 7.90
CA ASN A 866 32.12 -41.13 8.99
C ASN A 866 31.72 -39.84 9.70
N ARG A 867 31.92 -39.80 11.03
CA ARG A 867 31.59 -38.65 11.88
C ARG A 867 32.09 -37.35 11.26
N CYS A 868 31.16 -36.45 10.99
CA CYS A 868 31.39 -35.11 10.46
C CYS A 868 32.38 -34.34 11.36
N TYR A 869 33.13 -33.38 10.78
CA TYR A 869 33.99 -32.45 11.53
C TYR A 869 33.22 -31.68 12.63
N LEU A 870 31.93 -31.45 12.42
CA LEU A 870 31.00 -30.84 13.38
C LEU A 870 30.42 -31.84 14.41
N GLY A 871 30.76 -33.12 14.34
CA GLY A 871 30.22 -34.13 15.24
C GLY A 871 28.69 -34.24 15.18
N ASN A 872 28.01 -33.93 16.30
CA ASN A 872 26.56 -34.01 16.45
C ASN A 872 25.83 -32.69 16.09
N ASP A 873 26.53 -31.67 15.60
CA ASP A 873 25.95 -30.34 15.37
C ASP A 873 25.24 -30.22 14.00
N GLU A 874 25.22 -31.29 13.21
CA GLU A 874 24.36 -31.38 12.03
C GLU A 874 22.94 -31.76 12.43
N TRP A 875 21.96 -31.01 11.95
CA TRP A 875 20.55 -31.26 12.25
C TRP A 875 19.66 -30.97 11.05
N LYS A 876 18.45 -31.54 11.10
CA LYS A 876 17.40 -31.39 10.10
C LYS A 876 16.09 -31.06 10.79
N PHE A 877 15.36 -30.12 10.24
CA PHE A 877 14.05 -29.69 10.71
C PHE A 877 13.04 -29.82 9.57
N HIS A 878 11.93 -30.55 9.77
CA HIS A 878 10.84 -30.71 8.80
C HIS A 878 9.62 -29.88 9.22
N ALA A 879 9.08 -29.10 8.29
CA ALA A 879 7.91 -28.24 8.47
C ALA A 879 6.58 -29.03 8.50
N ASP A 880 6.55 -30.26 7.97
CA ASP A 880 5.36 -31.14 7.93
C ASP A 880 4.83 -31.54 9.31
N PHE A 881 5.55 -31.23 10.39
CA PHE A 881 5.15 -31.61 11.75
C PHE A 881 4.00 -30.76 12.34
N LEU A 882 3.45 -29.86 11.54
CA LEU A 882 2.57 -28.78 11.98
C LEU A 882 1.06 -29.05 11.89
N GLY A 883 0.63 -30.26 11.49
CA GLY A 883 -0.77 -30.67 11.44
C GLY A 883 -1.22 -31.15 10.05
N ASP A 884 -2.53 -31.24 9.82
CA ASP A 884 -3.12 -31.77 8.57
C ASP A 884 -2.88 -30.90 7.33
N SER A 885 -2.36 -29.68 7.48
CA SER A 885 -1.97 -28.80 6.38
C SER A 885 -0.45 -28.80 6.18
N ALA A 886 0.00 -29.20 4.99
CA ALA A 886 1.41 -29.18 4.60
C ALA A 886 1.98 -27.76 4.73
N GLY A 887 2.94 -27.57 5.64
CA GLY A 887 3.64 -26.32 5.84
C GLY A 887 4.84 -26.22 4.90
N THR A 888 5.03 -25.06 4.27
CA THR A 888 6.20 -24.79 3.42
C THR A 888 7.14 -23.81 4.12
N VAL A 889 8.44 -24.05 4.05
CA VAL A 889 9.43 -23.09 4.53
C VAL A 889 9.52 -21.96 3.50
N SER A 890 8.98 -20.78 3.83
CA SER A 890 8.89 -19.66 2.89
C SER A 890 10.14 -18.79 2.88
N ALA A 891 10.73 -18.51 4.04
CA ALA A 891 11.93 -17.68 4.15
C ALA A 891 12.84 -18.12 5.31
N VAL A 892 14.15 -17.96 5.13
CA VAL A 892 15.16 -18.21 6.17
C VAL A 892 16.13 -17.03 6.22
N LEU A 893 16.41 -16.52 7.42
CA LEU A 893 17.25 -15.35 7.62
C LEU A 893 18.29 -15.61 8.73
N PRO A 894 19.58 -15.69 8.40
CA PRO A 894 20.64 -15.69 9.42
C PRO A 894 20.59 -14.41 10.27
N LEU A 895 20.77 -14.53 11.58
CA LEU A 895 20.76 -13.41 12.54
C LEU A 895 22.18 -13.17 13.11
N PRO A 896 23.09 -12.55 12.35
CA PRO A 896 24.47 -12.34 12.81
C PRO A 896 24.50 -11.37 13.99
N GLY A 897 25.17 -11.74 15.08
CA GLY A 897 25.38 -10.88 16.25
C GLY A 897 24.30 -10.96 17.33
N PHE A 898 23.14 -11.54 17.02
CA PHE A 898 22.10 -11.81 18.00
C PHE A 898 22.55 -12.89 18.99
N GLY A 899 22.31 -12.69 20.31
CA GLY A 899 22.74 -13.60 21.38
C GLY A 899 24.19 -13.43 21.87
N GLY A 900 24.87 -12.35 21.45
CA GLY A 900 26.18 -11.93 21.98
C GLY A 900 27.37 -12.80 21.60
N ASN A 901 28.54 -12.53 22.22
CA ASN A 901 29.78 -13.31 22.00
C ASN A 901 29.79 -14.66 22.74
N MET A 902 28.81 -14.89 23.62
CA MET A 902 28.75 -16.04 24.52
C MET A 902 28.16 -17.30 23.88
N SER A 903 27.46 -17.19 22.76
CA SER A 903 27.01 -18.34 21.98
C SER A 903 27.81 -18.42 20.67
N SER A 904 28.66 -19.43 20.55
CA SER A 904 29.34 -19.78 19.29
C SER A 904 28.35 -20.12 18.17
N GLY A 905 27.12 -20.50 18.53
CA GLY A 905 26.15 -21.11 17.63
C GLY A 905 25.48 -20.17 16.65
N GLY A 906 25.25 -18.91 16.99
CA GLY A 906 24.42 -18.02 16.17
C GLY A 906 22.95 -18.45 16.11
N PHE A 907 22.11 -17.58 15.57
CA PHE A 907 20.67 -17.77 15.44
C PHE A 907 20.22 -17.53 14.00
N PHE A 908 19.06 -18.05 13.66
CA PHE A 908 18.39 -17.75 12.40
C PHE A 908 16.88 -17.64 12.64
N ALA A 909 16.23 -16.81 11.84
CA ALA A 909 14.78 -16.75 11.77
C ALA A 909 14.29 -17.68 10.66
N VAL A 910 13.23 -18.43 10.95
CA VAL A 910 12.55 -19.32 10.01
C VAL A 910 11.12 -18.86 9.87
N CYS A 911 10.68 -18.67 8.63
CA CYS A 911 9.28 -18.50 8.31
C CYS A 911 8.71 -19.79 7.73
N ILE A 912 7.60 -20.26 8.30
CA ILE A 912 6.83 -21.38 7.79
C ILE A 912 5.45 -20.87 7.41
N THR A 913 5.04 -21.13 6.18
CA THR A 913 3.73 -20.77 5.66
C THR A 913 2.84 -22.00 5.62
N ALA A 914 1.63 -21.89 6.16
CA ALA A 914 0.63 -22.94 6.19
C ALA A 914 -0.63 -22.52 5.42
N ASN A 915 -1.55 -23.47 5.21
CA ASN A 915 -2.89 -23.22 4.66
C ASN A 915 -2.86 -22.53 3.28
N ASN A 916 -2.08 -23.06 2.34
CA ASN A 916 -1.98 -22.55 0.97
C ASN A 916 -1.59 -21.06 0.87
N GLY A 917 -0.76 -20.56 1.78
CA GLY A 917 -0.32 -19.17 1.79
C GLY A 917 -1.09 -18.25 2.72
N ALA A 918 -2.17 -18.72 3.37
CA ALA A 918 -3.03 -17.83 4.15
C ALA A 918 -2.39 -17.34 5.48
N LYS A 919 -1.46 -18.10 6.05
CA LYS A 919 -0.83 -17.78 7.34
C LYS A 919 0.65 -18.15 7.34
N SER A 920 1.47 -17.27 7.90
CA SER A 920 2.90 -17.51 8.14
C SER A 920 3.23 -17.42 9.64
N VAL A 921 4.16 -18.26 10.09
CA VAL A 921 4.73 -18.20 11.44
C VAL A 921 6.22 -17.99 11.33
N ILE A 922 6.72 -16.94 11.96
CA ILE A 922 8.15 -16.63 12.01
C ILE A 922 8.66 -17.01 13.39
N SER A 923 9.66 -17.88 13.46
CA SER A 923 10.28 -18.34 14.70
C SER A 923 11.80 -18.09 14.70
N VAL A 924 12.38 -17.79 15.85
CA VAL A 924 13.84 -17.71 16.02
C VAL A 924 14.36 -19.07 16.50
N VAL A 925 15.37 -19.60 15.82
CA VAL A 925 15.94 -20.92 16.11
C VAL A 925 17.43 -20.79 16.46
N ASN A 926 17.85 -21.48 17.52
CA ASN A 926 19.24 -21.58 17.92
C ASN A 926 19.95 -22.61 17.02
N ARG A 927 21.06 -22.22 16.39
CA ARG A 927 21.78 -23.14 15.47
C ARG A 927 22.44 -24.32 16.17
N GLU A 928 23.06 -24.14 17.33
CA GLU A 928 23.76 -25.25 18.01
C GLU A 928 22.78 -26.35 18.42
N LYS A 929 21.57 -25.96 18.83
CA LYS A 929 20.59 -26.90 19.40
C LYS A 929 19.51 -27.33 18.41
N GLY A 930 19.29 -26.58 17.33
CA GLY A 930 18.11 -26.75 16.47
C GLY A 930 16.80 -26.48 17.22
N GLU A 931 16.85 -25.76 18.34
CA GLU A 931 15.71 -25.48 19.22
C GLU A 931 15.16 -24.08 18.95
N VAL A 932 13.84 -23.96 18.90
CA VAL A 932 13.17 -22.65 18.87
C VAL A 932 13.50 -21.92 20.16
N LEU A 933 13.96 -20.68 20.04
CA LEU A 933 14.25 -19.81 21.16
C LEU A 933 12.96 -19.62 21.96
N CYS A 934 12.99 -19.96 23.25
CA CYS A 934 11.90 -19.68 24.17
C CYS A 934 12.28 -18.51 25.09
N LEU A 935 11.29 -17.68 25.39
CA LEU A 935 11.38 -16.59 26.34
C LEU A 935 10.96 -17.06 27.75
N GLY A 936 11.67 -16.61 28.78
CA GLY A 936 11.42 -16.94 30.20
C GLY A 936 11.87 -18.34 30.70
N GLU A 937 12.34 -18.41 31.95
CA GLU A 937 12.79 -19.68 32.59
C GLU A 937 11.62 -20.61 32.98
N ALA A 938 10.44 -20.04 33.28
CA ALA A 938 9.32 -20.78 33.88
C ALA A 938 8.19 -21.15 32.89
N LYS A 939 8.05 -20.42 31.77
CA LYS A 939 7.05 -20.66 30.73
C LYS A 939 7.78 -20.67 29.40
N LYS A 940 7.99 -21.85 28.81
CA LYS A 940 8.67 -22.04 27.52
C LYS A 940 7.84 -21.48 26.35
N SER A 941 7.56 -20.19 26.33
CA SER A 941 6.83 -19.53 25.24
C SER A 941 7.82 -19.34 24.08
N PRO A 942 7.61 -19.99 22.92
CA PRO A 942 8.50 -19.80 21.77
C PRO A 942 8.43 -18.35 21.28
N VAL A 943 9.57 -17.81 20.86
CA VAL A 943 9.65 -16.54 20.11
C VAL A 943 9.02 -16.79 18.74
N GLN A 944 7.74 -16.44 18.62
CA GLN A 944 6.98 -16.61 17.40
C GLN A 944 6.14 -15.38 17.07
N TRP A 945 6.15 -14.99 15.79
CA TRP A 945 5.22 -13.99 15.25
C TRP A 945 4.27 -14.68 14.27
N ASN A 946 2.97 -14.48 14.48
CA ASN A 946 1.94 -14.91 13.54
C ASN A 946 1.66 -13.78 12.56
N VAL A 947 1.82 -14.08 11.27
CA VAL A 947 1.62 -13.15 10.18
C VAL A 947 0.47 -13.64 9.31
N HIS A 948 -0.45 -12.74 8.96
CA HIS A 948 -1.47 -13.01 7.96
C HIS A 948 -0.83 -12.90 6.58
N ASP A 949 -1.09 -13.87 5.71
CA ASP A 949 -0.49 -14.03 4.38
C ASP A 949 0.94 -14.60 4.36
N GLU A 950 1.38 -15.02 3.18
CA GLU A 950 2.67 -15.65 2.88
C GLU A 950 3.80 -14.61 2.91
N VAL A 951 4.76 -14.78 3.80
CA VAL A 951 5.99 -13.97 3.84
C VAL A 951 6.89 -14.32 2.66
N GLN A 952 7.21 -13.33 1.82
CA GLN A 952 8.06 -13.48 0.64
C GLN A 952 9.54 -13.25 0.95
N SER A 953 9.86 -12.32 1.85
CA SER A 953 11.25 -12.00 2.21
C SER A 953 11.39 -11.50 3.64
N LEU A 954 12.56 -11.76 4.23
CA LEU A 954 12.94 -11.34 5.58
C LEU A 954 14.26 -10.59 5.54
N CYS A 955 14.39 -9.55 6.37
CA CYS A 955 15.62 -8.77 6.50
C CYS A 955 15.83 -8.33 7.95
N THR A 956 17.08 -8.36 8.44
CA THR A 956 17.42 -7.87 9.77
C THR A 956 17.70 -6.37 9.74
N SER A 957 17.07 -5.60 10.63
CA SER A 957 17.37 -4.18 10.83
C SER A 957 18.54 -3.99 11.79
N LEU A 958 18.31 -4.37 13.04
CA LEU A 958 19.18 -4.20 14.18
C LEU A 958 19.09 -5.50 14.96
N SER A 959 20.24 -6.04 15.30
CA SER A 959 20.35 -7.07 16.32
C SER A 959 21.32 -6.57 17.37
N SER A 960 20.85 -6.47 18.60
CA SER A 960 21.70 -6.36 19.77
C SER A 960 21.68 -7.69 20.52
N VAL A 961 22.36 -7.76 21.66
CA VAL A 961 22.32 -8.97 22.51
C VAL A 961 20.91 -9.19 23.08
N SER A 962 20.14 -8.11 23.31
CA SER A 962 18.85 -8.14 24.02
C SER A 962 17.65 -7.67 23.17
N SER A 963 17.87 -7.16 21.96
CA SER A 963 16.81 -6.71 21.07
C SER A 963 17.01 -7.24 19.65
N LEU A 964 15.91 -7.63 19.03
CA LEU A 964 15.86 -8.07 17.65
C LEU A 964 14.75 -7.29 16.93
N GLN A 965 15.15 -6.59 15.88
CA GLN A 965 14.22 -6.00 14.94
C GLN A 965 14.43 -6.63 13.56
N MET A 966 13.37 -7.26 13.06
CA MET A 966 13.32 -7.79 11.70
C MET A 966 12.24 -7.11 10.90
N PHE A 967 12.41 -7.11 9.59
CA PHE A 967 11.39 -6.74 8.64
C PHE A 967 10.95 -7.96 7.84
N ALA A 968 9.66 -8.06 7.60
CA ALA A 968 9.05 -9.05 6.73
C ALA A 968 8.21 -8.33 5.69
N ILE A 969 8.26 -8.81 4.45
CA ILE A 969 7.31 -8.40 3.42
C ILE A 969 6.47 -9.60 2.98
N THR A 970 5.16 -9.44 3.04
CA THR A 970 4.17 -10.46 2.64
C THR A 970 3.88 -10.39 1.14
N LYS A 971 3.16 -11.40 0.64
CA LYS A 971 2.78 -11.54 -0.77
C LYS A 971 1.85 -10.43 -1.24
N ASP A 972 0.95 -9.96 -0.37
CA ASP A 972 0.15 -8.74 -0.57
C ASP A 972 0.96 -7.44 -0.42
N CYS A 973 2.29 -7.53 -0.35
CA CYS A 973 3.24 -6.42 -0.25
C CYS A 973 3.08 -5.58 1.03
N CYS A 974 2.61 -6.17 2.13
CA CYS A 974 2.64 -5.50 3.43
C CYS A 974 4.02 -5.63 4.08
N MET A 975 4.65 -4.49 4.39
CA MET A 975 5.85 -4.39 5.20
C MET A 975 5.49 -4.45 6.69
N LEU A 976 6.11 -5.40 7.39
CA LEU A 976 5.93 -5.63 8.82
C LEU A 976 7.27 -5.47 9.54
N SER A 977 7.27 -4.76 10.67
CA SER A 977 8.33 -4.73 11.66
C SER A 977 7.98 -5.74 12.76
N LEU A 978 8.92 -6.63 13.01
CA LEU A 978 8.84 -7.67 14.03
C LEU A 978 9.86 -7.30 15.10
N ASN A 979 9.37 -6.88 16.26
CA ASN A 979 10.23 -6.47 17.37
C ASN A 979 10.14 -7.49 18.50
N MET A 980 11.30 -7.79 19.06
CA MET A 980 11.47 -8.48 20.32
C MET A 980 12.41 -7.64 21.19
N GLU A 981 11.88 -7.17 22.32
CA GLU A 981 12.63 -6.45 23.35
C GLU A 981 12.69 -7.31 24.61
N ALA A 982 13.90 -7.61 25.09
CA ALA A 982 14.09 -8.16 26.41
C ALA A 982 14.27 -7.00 27.40
N ASP A 983 13.35 -6.85 28.35
CA ASP A 983 13.41 -5.81 29.39
C ASP A 983 14.77 -5.86 30.12
N GLY A 984 15.46 -4.72 30.14
CA GLY A 984 16.85 -4.59 30.58
C GLY A 984 17.08 -5.00 32.03
N HIS A 985 17.75 -6.15 32.21
CA HIS A 985 18.68 -6.42 33.32
C HIS A 985 19.52 -7.71 33.08
N ILE A 986 19.88 -8.01 31.84
CA ILE A 986 20.68 -9.22 31.50
C ILE A 986 22.20 -8.94 31.58
N ASP A 987 22.64 -8.04 32.47
CA ASP A 987 24.08 -7.84 32.65
C ASP A 987 24.71 -8.91 33.56
N ASN A 988 23.93 -9.71 34.29
CA ASN A 988 24.48 -10.75 35.17
C ASN A 988 23.63 -12.05 35.31
N ALA A 989 22.51 -12.20 34.60
CA ALA A 989 21.56 -13.32 34.78
C ALA A 989 21.46 -14.31 33.60
N LEU A 990 22.42 -14.30 32.67
CA LEU A 990 22.65 -15.41 31.72
C LEU A 990 23.72 -16.46 32.16
N PRO A 991 24.13 -16.63 33.44
CA PRO A 991 24.91 -17.79 33.83
C PRO A 991 23.99 -18.80 34.52
N HIS A 992 23.21 -19.57 33.75
CA HIS A 992 22.76 -20.94 34.08
C HIS A 992 21.61 -21.36 33.16
N VAL A 993 21.91 -21.61 31.88
CA VAL A 993 21.20 -22.67 31.17
C VAL A 993 21.58 -23.97 31.88
N MET A 994 20.76 -24.40 32.85
CA MET A 994 21.02 -25.62 33.61
C MET A 994 21.17 -26.81 32.66
N LYS A 995 22.31 -27.50 32.80
CA LYS A 995 22.52 -28.86 32.33
C LYS A 995 21.56 -29.80 33.07
N THR A 996 20.31 -29.89 32.65
CA THR A 996 19.56 -31.13 32.83
C THR A 996 20.02 -32.09 31.74
N SER A 997 21.04 -32.89 32.06
CA SER A 997 21.38 -34.08 31.29
C SER A 997 20.22 -35.06 31.38
N VAL A 998 19.28 -34.95 30.45
CA VAL A 998 18.42 -36.09 30.09
C VAL A 998 19.34 -37.03 29.31
N HIS A 999 19.55 -38.23 29.84
CA HIS A 999 20.23 -39.31 29.13
C HIS A 999 19.33 -39.69 27.93
N ILE A 1000 19.58 -39.05 26.78
CA ILE A 1000 18.95 -39.39 25.50
C ILE A 1000 19.88 -40.40 24.84
N GLU A 1001 19.51 -41.68 24.88
CA GLU A 1001 20.05 -42.66 23.95
C GLU A 1001 19.65 -42.25 22.52
N SER A 1002 20.64 -42.34 21.62
CA SER A 1002 20.65 -41.82 20.26
C SER A 1002 19.37 -42.02 19.43
N ARG A 1003 18.73 -40.91 19.07
CA ARG A 1003 18.22 -40.51 17.74
C ARG A 1003 17.45 -39.20 17.95
N SER A 1004 18.07 -38.07 17.60
CA SER A 1004 17.53 -36.73 17.80
C SER A 1004 16.26 -36.51 16.98
N THR A 1005 15.10 -36.52 17.65
CA THR A 1005 13.84 -35.99 17.11
C THR A 1005 13.71 -34.52 17.52
N ALA A 1006 13.53 -33.63 16.54
CA ALA A 1006 13.39 -32.19 16.71
C ALA A 1006 12.16 -31.78 17.57
N PRO A 1007 12.18 -30.60 18.23
CA PRO A 1007 11.04 -30.11 19.01
C PRO A 1007 9.85 -29.71 18.12
N LEU A 1008 8.65 -30.00 18.62
CA LEU A 1008 7.36 -29.60 18.04
C LEU A 1008 7.18 -28.08 18.07
N LEU A 1009 7.13 -27.43 16.91
CA LEU A 1009 6.37 -26.18 16.78
C LEU A 1009 4.89 -26.56 16.96
N LYS A 1010 4.23 -26.04 18.00
CA LYS A 1010 2.80 -26.24 18.20
C LYS A 1010 2.07 -24.96 17.78
N PHE A 1011 1.20 -25.07 16.77
CA PHE A 1011 0.14 -24.10 16.60
C PHE A 1011 -0.75 -24.12 17.85
N ALA A 1012 -1.13 -22.95 18.36
CA ALA A 1012 -2.16 -22.85 19.39
C ALA A 1012 -3.45 -23.48 18.83
N GLN A 1013 -3.81 -24.65 19.34
CA GLN A 1013 -5.05 -25.34 19.02
C GLN A 1013 -6.07 -24.97 20.12
N ASP A 1014 -7.29 -24.59 19.74
CA ASP A 1014 -8.38 -24.34 20.70
C ASP A 1014 -8.58 -25.57 21.59
N ASP A 1015 -8.36 -25.40 22.91
CA ASP A 1015 -8.43 -26.44 23.93
C ASP A 1015 -9.88 -26.93 24.11
N ASN A 1016 -10.29 -27.99 23.41
CA ASN A 1016 -11.57 -28.65 23.70
C ASN A 1016 -11.68 -30.13 23.29
N GLN A 1017 -10.62 -30.94 23.38
CA GLN A 1017 -10.77 -32.42 23.35
C GLN A 1017 -9.79 -33.17 24.28
N PRO A 1018 -10.23 -34.26 24.95
CA PRO A 1018 -9.41 -35.00 25.91
C PRO A 1018 -8.49 -36.02 25.22
N PRO A 1019 -7.33 -36.37 25.82
CA PRO A 1019 -6.33 -37.21 25.17
C PRO A 1019 -6.67 -38.71 25.25
N LEU A 1020 -6.56 -39.41 24.12
CA LEU A 1020 -6.68 -40.86 24.02
C LEU A 1020 -5.38 -41.58 24.42
N LYS A 1021 -5.52 -42.57 25.32
CA LYS A 1021 -4.45 -43.44 25.87
C LYS A 1021 -3.77 -44.29 24.78
N ARG A 1022 -2.43 -44.24 24.69
CA ARG A 1022 -1.61 -45.19 23.90
C ARG A 1022 -1.16 -46.39 24.74
N ARG A 1023 -1.27 -47.59 24.15
CA ARG A 1023 -0.83 -48.89 24.71
C ARG A 1023 0.70 -49.08 24.60
N LYS A 1024 1.30 -49.68 25.65
CA LYS A 1024 2.68 -50.19 25.69
C LYS A 1024 2.81 -51.45 24.81
N ILE A 1025 3.86 -51.51 23.99
CA ILE A 1025 4.40 -52.75 23.43
C ILE A 1025 5.83 -52.88 23.94
N SER A 1026 6.11 -53.97 24.66
CA SER A 1026 7.43 -54.39 25.13
C SER A 1026 8.08 -55.29 24.08
N ILE A 1027 9.36 -55.05 23.76
CA ILE A 1027 10.19 -56.02 23.02
C ILE A 1027 11.49 -56.26 23.79
N ALA A 1028 11.81 -57.54 23.89
CA ALA A 1028 12.80 -58.16 24.74
C ALA A 1028 14.24 -57.98 24.26
N ILE A 1029 15.12 -57.99 25.27
CA ILE A 1029 16.57 -58.07 25.20
C ILE A 1029 17.00 -59.43 24.63
N ASN A 1030 17.97 -59.42 23.71
CA ASN A 1030 18.86 -60.57 23.53
C ASN A 1030 20.28 -60.08 23.23
N GLN A 1031 21.18 -60.36 24.17
CA GLN A 1031 22.63 -60.19 24.09
C GLN A 1031 23.27 -61.43 23.44
N ARG A 1032 24.30 -61.22 22.60
CA ARG A 1032 25.55 -62.02 22.45
C ARG A 1032 26.43 -61.33 21.39
N SER A 1033 27.55 -60.73 21.80
CA SER A 1033 28.96 -61.18 21.63
C SER A 1033 29.39 -61.23 20.14
N GLU A 1034 30.48 -60.62 19.67
CA GLU A 1034 31.87 -60.71 20.12
C GLU A 1034 32.76 -59.55 19.59
N ILE A 1035 33.97 -59.49 20.14
CA ILE A 1035 35.05 -58.52 19.99
C ILE A 1035 35.92 -58.84 18.77
N SER A 1036 36.32 -57.83 17.97
CA SER A 1036 37.71 -57.74 17.45
C SER A 1036 38.07 -56.31 17.04
N LYS A 1037 39.28 -55.91 17.45
CA LYS A 1037 39.96 -54.63 17.19
C LYS A 1037 40.44 -54.57 15.73
N ASP A 1038 40.42 -53.36 15.14
CA ASP A 1038 41.54 -52.80 14.38
C ASP A 1038 41.30 -51.28 14.19
N TYR A 1039 42.20 -50.46 14.73
CA TYR A 1039 42.24 -49.01 14.50
C TYR A 1039 43.42 -48.72 13.55
N SER A 1040 43.12 -48.31 12.32
CA SER A 1040 44.08 -47.66 11.43
C SER A 1040 44.09 -46.15 11.70
N PRO A 1041 45.25 -45.47 11.69
CA PRO A 1041 45.30 -44.02 11.78
C PRO A 1041 44.68 -43.39 10.53
N PHE A 1042 43.87 -42.35 10.76
CA PHE A 1042 43.16 -41.57 9.75
C PHE A 1042 44.16 -40.83 8.84
N GLU A 1043 44.29 -41.27 7.59
CA GLU A 1043 45.03 -40.56 6.55
C GLU A 1043 44.06 -39.67 5.78
N PHE A 1044 44.30 -38.35 5.79
CA PHE A 1044 43.49 -37.40 5.02
C PHE A 1044 43.63 -37.69 3.51
N PRO A 1045 42.54 -37.71 2.73
CA PRO A 1045 42.66 -37.64 1.28
C PRO A 1045 43.35 -36.32 0.91
N ALA A 1046 44.29 -36.38 -0.02
CA ALA A 1046 45.11 -35.26 -0.45
C ALA A 1046 44.27 -34.15 -1.10
N LEU A 1047 43.69 -33.29 -0.26
CA LEU A 1047 43.20 -31.97 -0.63
C LEU A 1047 44.41 -31.10 -0.98
N SER A 1048 44.29 -30.26 -2.02
CA SER A 1048 45.39 -29.40 -2.46
C SER A 1048 45.90 -28.57 -1.27
N GLY A 1049 47.19 -28.72 -0.97
CA GLY A 1049 47.83 -28.24 0.28
C GLY A 1049 47.86 -26.72 0.49
N LYS A 1050 47.04 -25.93 -0.22
CA LYS A 1050 46.92 -24.48 -0.01
C LYS A 1050 45.74 -24.12 0.90
N PHE A 1051 44.62 -24.83 0.82
CA PHE A 1051 43.43 -24.53 1.62
C PHE A 1051 43.63 -24.84 3.11
N THR A 1052 44.07 -26.07 3.42
CA THR A 1052 44.32 -26.52 4.79
C THR A 1052 45.45 -25.73 5.46
N THR A 1053 46.48 -25.36 4.68
CA THR A 1053 47.65 -24.65 5.21
C THR A 1053 47.35 -23.18 5.50
N ALA A 1054 46.56 -22.49 4.68
CA ALA A 1054 46.11 -21.12 4.94
C ALA A 1054 45.18 -21.05 6.17
N PHE A 1055 44.32 -22.06 6.35
CA PHE A 1055 43.42 -22.17 7.50
C PHE A 1055 44.18 -22.45 8.81
N ILE A 1056 45.06 -23.47 8.80
CA ILE A 1056 45.85 -23.86 9.98
C ILE A 1056 46.83 -22.74 10.38
N SER A 1057 47.49 -22.09 9.42
CA SER A 1057 48.43 -20.99 9.71
C SER A 1057 47.73 -19.75 10.29
N LYS A 1058 46.52 -19.42 9.83
CA LYS A 1058 45.72 -18.29 10.37
C LYS A 1058 45.20 -18.57 11.78
N HIS A 1059 44.82 -19.81 12.10
CA HIS A 1059 44.38 -20.20 13.44
C HIS A 1059 45.54 -20.36 14.45
N LEU A 1060 46.69 -20.88 14.01
CA LEU A 1060 47.90 -20.95 14.85
C LEU A 1060 48.48 -19.56 15.15
N ALA A 1061 48.45 -18.64 14.18
CA ALA A 1061 48.89 -17.25 14.39
C ALA A 1061 47.98 -16.50 15.39
N LYS A 1062 46.67 -16.78 15.39
CA LYS A 1062 45.72 -16.18 16.35
C LYS A 1062 45.91 -16.72 17.78
N SER A 1063 46.33 -17.98 17.94
CA SER A 1063 46.62 -18.56 19.27
C SER A 1063 47.96 -18.09 19.87
N ARG A 1064 48.93 -17.69 19.03
CA ARG A 1064 50.23 -17.16 19.49
C ARG A 1064 50.17 -15.70 19.94
N ASN A 1065 49.24 -14.90 19.40
CA ASN A 1065 49.07 -13.50 19.79
C ASN A 1065 48.14 -13.30 21.01
N SER A 1066 47.54 -14.37 21.55
CA SER A 1066 46.80 -14.33 22.83
C SER A 1066 47.64 -14.81 24.02
N SER A 1067 48.93 -15.08 23.81
CA SER A 1067 49.88 -15.48 24.85
C SER A 1067 51.19 -14.66 24.81
N GLN A 1068 51.11 -13.41 24.35
CA GLN A 1068 52.14 -12.38 24.56
C GLN A 1068 51.48 -11.07 24.97
#